data_AF-A0AAW2NSS2-F1
#
_entry.id   AF-A0AAW2NSS2-F1
#
_cell.length_a   1.000
_cell.length_b   1.000
_cell.length_c   1.000
_cell.angle_alpha   90.00
_cell.angle_beta   90.00
_cell.angle_gamma   90.00
#
_symmetry.space_group_name_H-M   'P 1'
#
loop_
_entity.id
_entity.type
_entity.pdbx_description
1 polymer ?
#
loop_
_entity_poly.entity_id
_entity_poly.type
_entity_poly.pdbx_seq_one_letter_code
_entity_poly.pdbx_strand_id
1 'polypeptide(L)'
;MMQAPPPSAYALTAGNMGLTLCSDSVAQWQGPALLAYNDAVFTEEDFVSISRIGGSSKHAKPWKTGRFGNGYISNSRCFQGGLQLSVYHLTDLPSFVSGKHVVLFDPQGVYLPNISTANPGKRIEYVTSKAISLYKDQFFPYCAFGCDMKSPFHGTLFRFPLRNADQAANSKLSKQAYIEDDISSMFVQLYEEGILSLLFLKSVLSVEMYVWDVGMPEPRKTYSCSINSANDDVVWHRQALQRFSKLKYVSDCEMDAFSLDFLSEAVVGGLSQNRTHKFYVVQTMASPSSRIGSFAAMAAKDYDMHLLPWASVAACVSDDSLNDDHLKLGRAFCFLPLPVKTGFRVHINGYFEVSSNRRGIWYGDDMDRSGKIRSIWNRLLLEDVVAPSFAKLLLGMQQFLGSTKTYYSLWPIGSFEEPWSLLVEHIYRIIWGSPVLYSDVEGGKWVSPEEAYLHDMEISGSKEIGDVLVQLGMPIVPLPSDLFEMILNCKSDRHQKVVTPDSVRHYLRDSKYLSTLGRSHNFLLLEYCLEDLIDTDVGIHASHLPLLPLASGDYGSLSRSSEGIVYYICNELEYMLLQQMSNRLIDRTIPVKLLCRLTSIANVSGANLVVFSVNEFVQLFSEFVPAEWKYKMKVLWNPSSNSTHPASSWFLLFWRYLREQCEELSLFGDWPIIPSVSGHLYRPSRQKKLLNLQKLSEKMQHVLVKIGCTILDSNYCIEHPDLINYVHDADAPGILDAIYDVSSSDGINQLLQCLEAKERDELRQFLLDPKWFVGKKMDDSHIQNSKWLPIYRVYDGESTDNSKYSDLVNPRKFLPPIDCPECLFTSEFIYNLSNTEEELLRRFYGVERMRKTEFYKLHVLNRIEELETDVRDSIMLSVLQELPQLCVEDASFREILRNLEFLPPLVAL
;
A
#
# COMPACT_ATOMS: atom_id res chain seq x y z
N MET A 1 81.45 11.21 -20.44
CA MET A 1 81.51 11.22 -21.93
C MET A 1 81.78 12.65 -22.37
N MET A 2 82.66 12.83 -23.36
CA MET A 2 82.96 14.13 -23.96
C MET A 2 81.67 14.88 -24.30
N GLN A 3 81.64 16.17 -23.93
CA GLN A 3 80.63 17.13 -24.36
C GLN A 3 80.58 17.15 -25.90
N ALA A 4 79.42 16.83 -26.46
CA ALA A 4 79.11 17.08 -27.87
C ALA A 4 78.49 18.49 -28.00
N PRO A 5 78.88 19.29 -29.00
CA PRO A 5 78.33 20.64 -29.20
C PRO A 5 76.87 20.59 -29.72
N PRO A 6 76.11 21.70 -29.61
CA PRO A 6 74.65 21.72 -29.81
C PRO A 6 74.21 21.51 -31.27
N PRO A 7 73.00 20.97 -31.51
CA PRO A 7 72.42 20.79 -32.85
C PRO A 7 71.76 22.09 -33.32
N SER A 8 72.55 23.06 -33.79
CA SER A 8 72.01 24.32 -34.33
C SER A 8 72.87 24.95 -35.43
N ALA A 9 73.36 24.16 -36.39
CA ALA A 9 74.16 24.70 -37.50
C ALA A 9 73.77 24.22 -38.91
N TYR A 10 72.57 23.68 -39.14
CA TYR A 10 72.20 23.16 -40.48
C TYR A 10 70.84 23.60 -41.05
N ALA A 11 70.21 24.62 -40.50
CA ALA A 11 69.13 25.31 -41.19
C ALA A 11 69.49 26.79 -41.28
N LEU A 12 69.58 27.32 -42.51
CA LEU A 12 70.01 28.67 -42.90
C LEU A 12 71.52 28.86 -43.17
N THR A 13 72.06 28.10 -44.13
CA THR A 13 72.82 28.66 -45.27
C THR A 13 73.18 27.52 -46.23
N ALA A 14 72.71 27.61 -47.47
CA ALA A 14 73.24 26.81 -48.56
C ALA A 14 74.73 27.14 -48.73
N GLY A 15 75.62 26.20 -48.40
CA GLY A 15 77.07 26.35 -48.55
C GLY A 15 77.89 25.27 -47.85
N ASN A 16 78.11 24.13 -48.54
CA ASN A 16 79.26 23.22 -48.39
C ASN A 16 79.72 22.77 -46.98
N MET A 17 78.89 22.01 -46.26
CA MET A 17 79.34 20.81 -45.52
C MET A 17 78.30 19.71 -45.76
N GLY A 18 78.69 18.65 -46.49
CA GLY A 18 77.77 17.59 -46.90
C GLY A 18 77.33 16.75 -45.70
N LEU A 19 76.02 16.67 -45.47
CA LEU A 19 75.44 15.71 -44.52
C LEU A 19 75.85 14.28 -44.92
N THR A 20 76.23 13.48 -43.93
CA THR A 20 76.62 12.07 -44.11
C THR A 20 75.39 11.17 -44.19
N LEU A 21 74.77 11.12 -45.38
CA LEU A 21 73.53 10.39 -45.66
C LEU A 21 73.74 9.20 -46.61
N CYS A 22 72.82 8.23 -46.57
CA CYS A 22 72.85 7.06 -47.45
C CYS A 22 72.59 7.40 -48.94
N SER A 23 71.89 8.51 -49.21
CA SER A 23 71.62 9.07 -50.53
C SER A 23 71.13 10.51 -50.38
N ASP A 24 71.36 11.35 -51.39
CA ASP A 24 70.90 12.75 -51.40
C ASP A 24 69.37 12.87 -51.33
N SER A 25 68.66 11.90 -51.90
CA SER A 25 67.19 11.83 -51.88
C SER A 25 66.59 11.63 -50.49
N VAL A 26 67.36 11.15 -49.51
CA VAL A 26 66.91 10.96 -48.11
C VAL A 26 67.09 12.24 -47.27
N ALA A 27 67.83 13.25 -47.77
CA ALA A 27 68.04 14.50 -47.04
C ALA A 27 66.73 15.20 -46.63
N GLN A 28 65.73 15.14 -47.50
CA GLN A 28 64.40 15.72 -47.25
C GLN A 28 63.62 15.06 -46.10
N TRP A 29 64.04 13.86 -45.64
CA TRP A 29 63.39 13.11 -44.56
C TRP A 29 64.12 13.21 -43.22
N GLN A 30 65.10 14.13 -43.11
CA GLN A 30 65.83 14.40 -41.86
C GLN A 30 65.15 15.42 -40.94
N GLY A 31 64.01 15.99 -41.36
CA GLY A 31 63.26 16.98 -40.61
C GLY A 31 62.45 16.44 -39.41
N PRO A 32 61.44 17.22 -38.95
CA PRO A 32 60.55 16.84 -37.84
C PRO A 32 59.91 15.46 -38.06
N ALA A 33 59.78 14.69 -36.99
CA ALA A 33 59.30 13.32 -37.06
C ALA A 33 58.49 12.96 -35.82
N LEU A 34 57.46 12.14 -36.00
CA LEU A 34 56.81 11.46 -34.89
C LEU A 34 57.64 10.22 -34.52
N LEU A 35 58.07 10.14 -33.26
CA LEU A 35 58.72 8.96 -32.70
C LEU A 35 57.72 8.13 -31.89
N ALA A 36 57.73 6.81 -32.08
CA ALA A 36 56.92 5.90 -31.27
C ALA A 36 57.79 4.79 -30.68
N TYR A 37 57.90 4.75 -29.37
CA TYR A 37 58.71 3.81 -28.61
C TYR A 37 57.85 2.77 -27.89
N ASN A 38 58.33 1.53 -27.82
CA ASN A 38 57.86 0.52 -26.88
C ASN A 38 59.04 -0.32 -26.37
N ASP A 39 58.86 -0.92 -25.21
CA ASP A 39 59.85 -1.73 -24.48
C ASP A 39 59.95 -3.18 -24.98
N ALA A 40 59.19 -3.57 -26.01
CA ALA A 40 59.31 -4.88 -26.65
C ALA A 40 60.33 -4.88 -27.80
N VAL A 41 60.96 -6.03 -28.03
CA VAL A 41 61.93 -6.25 -29.11
C VAL A 41 61.30 -7.18 -30.16
N PHE A 42 61.43 -6.81 -31.44
CA PHE A 42 60.98 -7.64 -32.56
C PHE A 42 61.69 -8.99 -32.59
N THR A 43 60.89 -10.05 -32.74
CA THR A 43 61.39 -11.40 -33.06
C THR A 43 61.57 -11.56 -34.57
N GLU A 44 62.26 -12.61 -35.01
CA GLU A 44 62.37 -12.91 -36.45
C GLU A 44 61.00 -13.17 -37.11
N GLU A 45 60.03 -13.73 -36.38
CA GLU A 45 58.64 -13.86 -36.85
C GLU A 45 58.02 -12.48 -37.13
N ASP A 46 58.29 -11.49 -36.26
CA ASP A 46 57.76 -10.14 -36.42
C ASP A 46 58.39 -9.43 -37.62
N PHE A 47 59.70 -9.60 -37.85
CA PHE A 47 60.39 -9.10 -39.05
C PHE A 47 59.83 -9.70 -40.33
N VAL A 48 59.58 -11.01 -40.36
CA VAL A 48 58.92 -11.65 -41.52
C VAL A 48 57.50 -11.10 -41.69
N SER A 49 56.74 -10.97 -40.60
CA SER A 49 55.36 -10.50 -40.66
C SER A 49 55.23 -9.03 -41.10
N ILE A 50 56.13 -8.14 -40.69
CA ILE A 50 56.08 -6.72 -41.07
C ILE A 50 56.59 -6.48 -42.50
N SER A 51 57.37 -7.39 -43.05
CA SER A 51 57.84 -7.34 -44.44
C SER A 51 56.77 -7.76 -45.46
N ARG A 52 55.79 -8.59 -45.05
CA ARG A 52 54.69 -9.06 -45.91
C ARG A 52 53.55 -8.07 -45.92
N ILE A 53 53.63 -7.07 -46.80
CA ILE A 53 52.58 -6.09 -47.03
C ILE A 53 51.30 -6.82 -47.50
N GLY A 54 50.27 -6.87 -46.65
CA GLY A 54 48.97 -7.48 -46.95
C GLY A 54 48.82 -8.98 -46.64
N GLY A 55 49.83 -9.65 -46.07
CA GLY A 55 49.79 -11.08 -45.74
C GLY A 55 50.04 -11.34 -44.26
N SER A 56 49.10 -11.03 -43.37
CA SER A 56 49.32 -11.24 -41.93
C SER A 56 49.28 -12.74 -41.59
N SER A 57 50.39 -13.32 -41.16
CA SER A 57 50.45 -14.68 -40.58
C SER A 57 49.81 -14.76 -39.18
N LYS A 58 49.27 -13.64 -38.68
CA LYS A 58 48.63 -13.49 -37.37
C LYS A 58 47.29 -14.24 -37.24
N HIS A 59 46.78 -14.83 -38.32
CA HIS A 59 45.60 -15.70 -38.29
C HIS A 59 45.77 -16.92 -37.37
N ALA A 60 47.00 -17.38 -37.12
CA ALA A 60 47.28 -18.58 -36.32
C ALA A 60 47.24 -18.37 -34.78
N LYS A 61 47.21 -17.12 -34.28
CA LYS A 61 47.24 -16.81 -32.82
C LYS A 61 46.07 -15.88 -32.46
N PRO A 62 44.85 -16.40 -32.22
CA PRO A 62 43.63 -15.59 -32.06
C PRO A 62 43.65 -14.62 -30.87
N TRP A 63 44.55 -14.79 -29.88
CA TRP A 63 44.67 -13.90 -28.72
C TRP A 63 45.50 -12.63 -28.96
N LYS A 64 46.20 -12.48 -30.11
CA LYS A 64 47.00 -11.29 -30.44
C LYS A 64 46.12 -10.18 -31.05
N THR A 65 46.25 -8.96 -30.54
CA THR A 65 45.60 -7.76 -31.09
C THR A 65 46.21 -7.45 -32.47
N GLY A 66 45.45 -7.68 -33.55
CA GLY A 66 45.96 -7.47 -34.92
C GLY A 66 45.23 -8.19 -36.07
N ARG A 67 44.24 -9.05 -35.80
CA ARG A 67 43.47 -9.77 -36.84
C ARG A 67 42.71 -8.83 -37.80
N PHE A 68 42.21 -7.71 -37.30
CA PHE A 68 41.37 -6.77 -38.07
C PHE A 68 42.17 -5.75 -38.88
N GLY A 69 43.50 -5.82 -38.89
CA GLY A 69 44.36 -4.95 -39.71
C GLY A 69 44.20 -5.19 -41.22
N ASN A 70 43.42 -6.17 -41.63
CA ASN A 70 43.20 -6.54 -43.02
C ASN A 70 41.79 -6.09 -43.42
N GLY A 71 41.68 -5.08 -44.28
CA GLY A 71 40.49 -4.96 -45.13
C GLY A 71 40.36 -6.24 -45.95
N TYR A 72 39.14 -6.74 -46.15
CA TYR A 72 38.87 -7.94 -46.95
C TYR A 72 39.52 -7.81 -48.34
N ILE A 73 40.40 -8.76 -48.67
CA ILE A 73 40.97 -8.91 -50.01
C ILE A 73 40.00 -9.76 -50.83
N SER A 74 39.19 -9.12 -51.67
CA SER A 74 38.64 -9.75 -52.87
C SER A 74 39.42 -9.23 -54.07
N ASN A 75 40.12 -10.14 -54.76
CA ASN A 75 40.69 -10.01 -56.11
C ASN A 75 40.56 -8.63 -56.78
N SER A 76 41.44 -7.70 -56.41
CA SER A 76 41.86 -6.58 -57.24
C SER A 76 43.17 -6.05 -56.67
N ARG A 77 44.15 -5.85 -57.55
CA ARG A 77 45.47 -5.30 -57.22
C ARG A 77 45.27 -3.95 -56.51
N CYS A 78 45.45 -3.88 -55.19
CA CYS A 78 45.76 -2.66 -54.44
C CYS A 78 46.23 -3.02 -53.03
N PHE A 79 47.30 -2.36 -52.60
CA PHE A 79 47.96 -2.46 -51.31
C PHE A 79 47.00 -2.16 -50.14
N GLN A 80 46.77 -3.09 -49.19
CA GLN A 80 46.18 -2.72 -47.88
C GLN A 80 46.49 -3.68 -46.71
N GLY A 81 47.52 -3.39 -45.90
CA GLY A 81 47.80 -3.94 -44.55
C GLY A 81 47.88 -2.85 -43.47
N GLY A 82 47.00 -2.87 -42.47
CA GLY A 82 46.56 -1.70 -41.69
C GLY A 82 47.49 -1.06 -40.65
N LEU A 83 48.67 -1.60 -40.32
CA LEU A 83 49.66 -0.85 -39.51
C LEU A 83 50.62 -0.05 -40.42
N GLN A 84 50.89 -0.57 -41.62
CA GLN A 84 51.71 0.12 -42.61
C GLN A 84 50.92 1.24 -43.30
N LEU A 85 49.61 1.11 -43.55
CA LEU A 85 48.89 2.16 -44.29
C LEU A 85 48.49 3.38 -43.49
N SER A 86 48.24 3.28 -42.19
CA SER A 86 47.89 4.48 -41.42
C SER A 86 49.10 5.42 -41.25
N VAL A 87 50.30 4.86 -41.06
CA VAL A 87 51.54 5.66 -40.95
C VAL A 87 51.91 6.33 -42.27
N TYR A 88 51.49 5.77 -43.42
CA TYR A 88 51.64 6.44 -44.72
C TYR A 88 50.73 7.67 -44.88
N HIS A 89 49.79 7.94 -43.97
CA HIS A 89 49.18 9.27 -43.91
C HIS A 89 50.19 10.33 -43.47
N LEU A 90 51.13 9.98 -42.57
CA LEU A 90 52.11 10.91 -42.00
C LEU A 90 53.41 10.99 -42.82
N THR A 91 53.91 9.87 -43.34
CA THR A 91 55.27 9.78 -43.92
C THR A 91 55.31 8.89 -45.17
N ASP A 92 56.26 9.10 -46.09
CA ASP A 92 56.53 8.12 -47.17
C ASP A 92 57.69 7.18 -46.84
N LEU A 93 58.49 7.49 -45.82
CA LEU A 93 59.71 6.76 -45.46
C LEU A 93 59.70 6.32 -43.99
N PRO A 94 58.73 5.49 -43.56
CA PRO A 94 58.71 5.01 -42.19
C PRO A 94 59.91 4.09 -41.93
N SER A 95 60.45 4.20 -40.72
CA SER A 95 61.65 3.46 -40.32
C SER A 95 61.54 3.06 -38.86
N PHE A 96 62.29 2.04 -38.46
CA PHE A 96 62.37 1.65 -37.06
C PHE A 96 63.68 0.96 -36.71
N VAL A 97 64.02 0.98 -35.42
CA VAL A 97 65.14 0.28 -34.82
C VAL A 97 64.60 -0.71 -33.78
N SER A 98 65.05 -1.96 -33.84
CA SER A 98 64.75 -2.97 -32.84
C SER A 98 65.88 -3.99 -32.73
N GLY A 99 66.33 -4.27 -31.51
CA GLY A 99 67.48 -5.13 -31.28
C GLY A 99 68.71 -4.58 -32.01
N LYS A 100 69.34 -5.39 -32.86
CA LYS A 100 70.54 -5.01 -33.61
C LYS A 100 70.27 -4.49 -35.04
N HIS A 101 69.01 -4.26 -35.40
CA HIS A 101 68.61 -3.95 -36.77
C HIS A 101 67.92 -2.59 -36.89
N VAL A 102 68.25 -1.86 -37.94
CA VAL A 102 67.47 -0.73 -38.45
C VAL A 102 66.77 -1.17 -39.72
N VAL A 103 65.49 -0.87 -39.84
CA VAL A 103 64.67 -1.18 -41.01
C VAL A 103 64.08 0.10 -41.55
N LEU A 104 64.26 0.34 -42.85
CA LEU A 104 63.69 1.47 -43.57
C LEU A 104 62.77 0.95 -44.67
N PHE A 105 61.57 1.51 -44.77
CA PHE A 105 60.61 1.18 -45.81
C PHE A 105 60.52 2.32 -46.82
N ASP A 106 60.59 1.96 -48.09
CA ASP A 106 60.36 2.86 -49.21
C ASP A 106 59.54 2.12 -50.28
N PRO A 107 58.20 2.11 -50.15
CA PRO A 107 57.31 1.43 -51.09
C PRO A 107 57.32 2.03 -52.49
N GLN A 108 57.76 3.28 -52.64
CA GLN A 108 57.83 3.95 -53.94
C GLN A 108 59.15 3.64 -54.67
N GLY A 109 60.20 3.23 -53.95
CA GLY A 109 61.52 2.94 -54.52
C GLY A 109 62.27 4.18 -54.98
N VAL A 110 61.97 5.35 -54.40
CA VAL A 110 62.47 6.65 -54.86
C VAL A 110 63.65 7.16 -54.03
N TYR A 111 63.69 6.81 -52.76
CA TYR A 111 64.56 7.43 -51.77
C TYR A 111 65.76 6.55 -51.41
N LEU A 112 65.57 5.24 -51.18
CA LEU A 112 66.70 4.37 -50.81
C LEU A 112 67.45 3.84 -52.05
N PRO A 113 68.78 3.64 -51.99
CA PRO A 113 69.52 3.04 -53.10
C PRO A 113 69.26 1.52 -53.19
N ASN A 114 69.35 0.91 -54.38
CA ASN A 114 69.28 -0.55 -54.58
C ASN A 114 68.01 -1.23 -54.03
N ILE A 115 66.85 -0.59 -54.15
CA ILE A 115 65.55 -1.18 -53.84
C ILE A 115 64.62 -1.13 -55.05
N SER A 116 63.57 -1.95 -55.03
CA SER A 116 62.55 -2.01 -56.07
C SER A 116 61.18 -2.16 -55.45
N THR A 117 60.11 -2.00 -56.22
CA THR A 117 58.74 -2.23 -55.75
C THR A 117 58.48 -3.65 -55.25
N ALA A 118 59.28 -4.63 -55.69
CA ALA A 118 59.25 -6.01 -55.19
C ALA A 118 60.01 -6.20 -53.85
N ASN A 119 60.97 -5.32 -53.55
CA ASN A 119 61.73 -5.28 -52.30
C ASN A 119 61.73 -3.84 -51.72
N PRO A 120 60.58 -3.38 -51.19
CA PRO A 120 60.33 -1.97 -50.86
C PRO A 120 60.99 -1.49 -49.55
N GLY A 121 62.23 -1.90 -49.27
CA GLY A 121 62.91 -1.51 -48.04
C GLY A 121 64.28 -2.13 -47.83
N LYS A 122 64.93 -1.73 -46.74
CA LYS A 122 66.26 -2.20 -46.32
C LYS A 122 66.28 -2.55 -44.84
N ARG A 123 66.87 -3.70 -44.51
CA ARG A 123 67.25 -4.11 -43.16
C ARG A 123 68.77 -4.03 -43.04
N ILE A 124 69.25 -3.24 -42.09
CA ILE A 124 70.67 -3.00 -41.86
C ILE A 124 70.99 -3.47 -40.44
N GLU A 125 71.93 -4.40 -40.30
CA GLU A 125 72.51 -4.74 -39.00
C GLU A 125 73.54 -3.67 -38.65
N TYR A 126 73.24 -2.84 -37.67
CA TYR A 126 74.01 -1.62 -37.43
C TYR A 126 75.20 -1.90 -36.49
N VAL A 127 75.06 -2.80 -35.52
CA VAL A 127 76.08 -3.11 -34.50
C VAL A 127 77.41 -3.59 -35.10
N THR A 128 77.36 -4.43 -36.14
CA THR A 128 78.55 -5.00 -36.78
C THR A 128 78.99 -4.24 -38.04
N SER A 129 78.17 -3.31 -38.52
CA SER A 129 78.39 -2.62 -39.79
C SER A 129 79.16 -1.31 -39.61
N LYS A 130 80.08 -1.03 -40.55
CA LYS A 130 80.73 0.29 -40.65
C LYS A 130 79.77 1.39 -41.13
N ALA A 131 78.54 1.06 -41.54
CA ALA A 131 77.56 2.01 -42.07
C ALA A 131 77.27 3.19 -41.12
N ILE A 132 77.26 2.95 -39.80
CA ILE A 132 77.02 4.03 -38.82
C ILE A 132 78.17 5.02 -38.76
N SER A 133 79.41 4.56 -38.91
CA SER A 133 80.58 5.44 -38.94
C SER A 133 80.65 6.30 -40.21
N LEU A 134 80.06 5.81 -41.30
CA LEU A 134 80.02 6.45 -42.62
C LEU A 134 78.84 7.42 -42.77
N TYR A 135 77.67 7.08 -42.22
CA TYR A 135 76.42 7.83 -42.37
C TYR A 135 75.88 8.30 -41.02
N LYS A 136 76.67 9.11 -40.30
CA LYS A 136 76.33 9.52 -38.92
C LYS A 136 75.02 10.31 -38.88
N ASP A 137 74.83 11.24 -39.81
CA ASP A 137 73.65 12.11 -39.84
C ASP A 137 72.38 11.33 -40.19
N GLN A 138 72.50 10.23 -40.96
CA GLN A 138 71.37 9.35 -41.27
C GLN A 138 70.80 8.62 -40.05
N PHE A 139 71.67 8.25 -39.11
CA PHE A 139 71.32 7.40 -37.97
C PHE A 139 71.20 8.15 -36.64
N PHE A 140 71.76 9.36 -36.54
CA PHE A 140 71.62 10.23 -35.38
C PHE A 140 70.15 10.42 -34.91
N PRO A 141 69.16 10.58 -35.82
CA PRO A 141 67.75 10.56 -35.49
C PRO A 141 67.19 9.45 -34.59
N TYR A 142 67.86 8.29 -34.53
CA TYR A 142 67.40 7.15 -33.74
C TYR A 142 68.01 7.13 -32.35
N CYS A 143 68.90 8.07 -32.02
CA CYS A 143 69.52 8.18 -30.70
C CYS A 143 68.55 8.78 -29.65
N ALA A 144 67.46 8.06 -29.39
CA ALA A 144 66.38 8.45 -28.49
C ALA A 144 66.01 7.28 -27.57
N PHE A 145 65.45 7.59 -26.38
CA PHE A 145 64.93 6.60 -25.43
C PHE A 145 65.91 5.45 -25.12
N GLY A 146 67.20 5.78 -24.93
CA GLY A 146 68.25 4.81 -24.59
C GLY A 146 68.88 4.08 -25.79
N CYS A 147 68.45 4.34 -27.02
CA CYS A 147 69.15 3.86 -28.21
C CYS A 147 70.41 4.70 -28.44
N ASP A 148 71.58 4.06 -28.48
CA ASP A 148 72.87 4.73 -28.71
C ASP A 148 73.41 4.52 -30.14
N MET A 149 72.68 3.73 -30.96
CA MET A 149 73.11 3.28 -32.29
C MET A 149 74.51 2.66 -32.30
N LYS A 150 74.90 1.98 -31.22
CA LYS A 150 76.19 1.27 -31.09
C LYS A 150 76.00 -0.12 -30.51
N SER A 151 75.17 -0.24 -29.47
CA SER A 151 74.79 -1.49 -28.84
C SER A 151 73.41 -1.96 -29.34
N PRO A 152 73.07 -3.26 -29.20
CA PRO A 152 71.72 -3.74 -29.48
C PRO A 152 70.68 -3.01 -28.64
N PHE A 153 69.66 -2.44 -29.29
CA PHE A 153 68.61 -1.70 -28.62
C PHE A 153 67.58 -2.65 -27.98
N HIS A 154 67.43 -2.57 -26.66
CA HIS A 154 66.44 -3.33 -25.89
C HIS A 154 65.07 -2.65 -25.89
N GLY A 155 64.51 -2.48 -27.08
CA GLY A 155 63.19 -1.94 -27.33
C GLY A 155 62.95 -1.80 -28.83
N THR A 156 61.84 -1.16 -29.19
CA THR A 156 61.53 -0.81 -30.58
C THR A 156 61.19 0.67 -30.67
N LEU A 157 61.93 1.38 -31.53
CA LEU A 157 61.73 2.81 -31.80
C LEU A 157 61.36 2.99 -33.27
N PHE A 158 60.13 3.43 -33.53
CA PHE A 158 59.71 3.88 -34.85
C PHE A 158 59.99 5.37 -35.03
N ARG A 159 60.40 5.74 -36.23
CA ARG A 159 60.53 7.12 -36.69
C ARG A 159 59.69 7.32 -37.94
N PHE A 160 58.80 8.32 -37.87
CA PHE A 160 57.93 8.73 -38.95
C PHE A 160 58.20 10.20 -39.31
N PRO A 161 59.14 10.47 -40.24
CA PRO A 161 59.41 11.83 -40.70
C PRO A 161 58.17 12.46 -41.34
N LEU A 162 57.74 13.63 -40.87
CA LEU A 162 56.50 14.26 -41.31
C LEU A 162 56.61 14.72 -42.76
N ARG A 163 55.59 14.41 -43.56
CA ARG A 163 55.50 14.88 -44.95
C ARG A 163 55.19 16.37 -44.98
N ASN A 164 56.07 17.15 -45.62
CA ASN A 164 55.84 18.57 -45.88
C ASN A 164 55.02 18.81 -47.16
N ALA A 165 54.66 20.06 -47.45
CA ALA A 165 53.81 20.42 -48.59
C ALA A 165 54.43 20.02 -49.95
N ASP A 166 55.74 20.21 -50.12
CA ASP A 166 56.44 19.88 -51.37
C ASP A 166 56.50 18.37 -51.61
N GLN A 167 56.71 17.59 -50.55
CA GLN A 167 56.69 16.13 -50.58
C GLN A 167 55.28 15.60 -50.85
N ALA A 168 54.25 16.21 -50.25
CA ALA A 168 52.85 15.85 -50.47
C ALA A 168 52.41 16.04 -51.92
N ALA A 169 52.85 17.13 -52.57
CA ALA A 169 52.57 17.36 -53.99
C ALA A 169 53.12 16.22 -54.88
N ASN A 170 54.30 15.70 -54.55
CA ASN A 170 55.01 14.69 -55.36
C ASN A 170 54.73 13.23 -54.94
N SER A 171 54.23 13.00 -53.72
CA SER A 171 53.98 11.65 -53.19
C SER A 171 52.87 10.92 -53.97
N LYS A 172 53.09 9.64 -54.28
CA LYS A 172 52.05 8.74 -54.83
C LYS A 172 51.20 8.09 -53.74
N LEU A 173 51.57 8.22 -52.46
CA LEU A 173 50.90 7.57 -51.34
C LEU A 173 49.82 8.46 -50.72
N SER A 174 50.12 9.73 -50.46
CA SER A 174 49.19 10.67 -49.84
C SER A 174 49.50 12.11 -50.24
N LYS A 175 48.45 12.91 -50.46
CA LYS A 175 48.54 14.36 -50.74
C LYS A 175 48.43 15.23 -49.49
N GLN A 176 48.34 14.62 -48.31
CA GLN A 176 48.24 15.34 -47.03
C GLN A 176 49.64 15.63 -46.47
N ALA A 177 49.85 16.87 -46.02
CA ALA A 177 51.02 17.30 -45.26
C ALA A 177 50.64 17.49 -43.78
N TYR A 178 51.61 17.35 -42.88
CA TYR A 178 51.42 17.53 -41.44
C TYR A 178 52.49 18.47 -40.88
N ILE A 179 52.09 19.38 -40.01
CA ILE A 179 52.99 20.25 -39.24
C ILE A 179 53.02 19.85 -37.75
N GLU A 180 53.94 20.43 -36.98
CA GLU A 180 54.13 20.13 -35.56
C GLU A 180 52.87 20.39 -34.71
N ASP A 181 52.12 21.44 -35.05
CA ASP A 181 50.84 21.78 -34.39
C ASP A 181 49.75 20.72 -34.63
N ASP A 182 49.75 20.06 -35.80
CA ASP A 182 48.81 18.96 -36.08
C ASP A 182 49.10 17.76 -35.16
N ILE A 183 50.38 17.42 -34.98
CA ILE A 183 50.79 16.33 -34.08
C ILE A 183 50.48 16.67 -32.62
N SER A 184 50.71 17.93 -32.22
CA SER A 184 50.34 18.41 -30.89
C SER A 184 48.83 18.29 -30.64
N SER A 185 48.02 18.62 -31.66
CA SER A 185 46.56 18.43 -31.61
C SER A 185 46.16 16.95 -31.52
N MET A 186 46.87 16.06 -32.22
CA MET A 186 46.67 14.61 -32.10
C MET A 186 47.04 14.07 -30.72
N PHE A 187 48.06 14.64 -30.06
CA PHE A 187 48.40 14.27 -28.68
C PHE A 187 47.32 14.68 -27.68
N VAL A 188 46.70 15.85 -27.84
CA VAL A 188 45.55 16.26 -27.03
C VAL A 188 44.40 15.26 -27.20
N GLN A 189 44.04 14.92 -28.43
CA GLN A 189 42.98 13.93 -28.71
C GLN A 189 43.31 12.54 -28.14
N LEU A 190 44.57 12.11 -28.25
CA LEU A 190 45.02 10.83 -27.68
C LEU A 190 44.98 10.84 -26.15
N TYR A 191 45.29 11.98 -25.52
CA TYR A 191 45.20 12.14 -24.07
C TYR A 191 43.75 12.07 -23.59
N GLU A 192 42.83 12.77 -24.26
CA GLU A 192 41.38 12.74 -23.97
C GLU A 192 40.79 11.32 -24.05
N GLU A 193 41.25 10.52 -25.01
CA GLU A 193 40.83 9.12 -25.21
C GLU A 193 41.79 8.10 -24.55
N GLY A 194 42.80 8.56 -23.82
CA GLY A 194 43.92 7.73 -23.38
C GLY A 194 43.52 6.69 -22.35
N ILE A 195 42.68 7.07 -21.39
CA ILE A 195 42.12 6.16 -20.38
C ILE A 195 41.27 5.07 -21.03
N LEU A 196 40.34 5.46 -21.90
CA LEU A 196 39.48 4.50 -22.62
C LEU A 196 40.32 3.57 -23.52
N SER A 197 41.36 4.10 -24.17
CA SER A 197 42.29 3.32 -25.00
C SER A 197 43.06 2.28 -24.19
N LEU A 198 43.39 2.56 -22.93
CA LEU A 198 44.08 1.63 -22.03
C LEU A 198 43.14 0.63 -21.32
N LEU A 199 41.84 0.89 -21.28
CA LEU A 199 40.87 0.18 -20.43
C LEU A 199 40.88 -1.34 -20.63
N PHE A 200 40.84 -1.80 -21.89
CA PHE A 200 40.77 -3.23 -22.24
C PHE A 200 42.05 -3.78 -22.89
N LEU A 201 43.15 -3.03 -22.83
CA LEU A 201 44.45 -3.55 -23.25
C LEU A 201 44.98 -4.56 -22.24
N LYS A 202 45.83 -5.48 -22.72
CA LYS A 202 46.29 -6.62 -21.91
C LYS A 202 47.69 -6.41 -21.33
N SER A 203 48.56 -5.76 -22.09
CA SER A 203 49.99 -5.65 -21.77
C SER A 203 50.47 -4.22 -21.63
N VAL A 204 49.86 -3.27 -22.36
CA VAL A 204 50.21 -1.86 -22.24
C VAL A 204 49.62 -1.32 -20.94
N LEU A 205 50.47 -0.77 -20.08
CA LEU A 205 50.10 -0.21 -18.77
C LEU A 205 50.20 1.31 -18.74
N SER A 206 51.01 1.91 -19.62
CA SER A 206 51.20 3.36 -19.72
C SER A 206 51.38 3.81 -21.16
N VAL A 207 50.88 5.00 -21.45
CA VAL A 207 51.11 5.74 -22.69
C VAL A 207 51.57 7.14 -22.28
N GLU A 208 52.71 7.55 -22.79
CA GLU A 208 53.32 8.84 -22.49
C GLU A 208 53.59 9.62 -23.78
N MET A 209 53.29 10.91 -23.76
CA MET A 209 53.47 11.80 -24.90
C MET A 209 54.55 12.83 -24.56
N TYR A 210 55.47 13.01 -25.49
CA TYR A 210 56.66 13.82 -25.32
C TYR A 210 56.86 14.77 -26.50
N VAL A 211 57.34 15.98 -26.22
CA VAL A 211 57.77 16.95 -27.24
C VAL A 211 59.26 17.20 -27.07
N TRP A 212 60.00 17.07 -28.17
CA TRP A 212 61.45 17.29 -28.19
C TRP A 212 61.78 18.56 -28.97
N ASP A 213 61.91 19.67 -28.26
CA ASP A 213 62.18 20.98 -28.84
C ASP A 213 63.62 21.09 -29.38
N VAL A 214 63.80 21.91 -30.42
CA VAL A 214 65.10 22.12 -31.08
C VAL A 214 66.14 22.64 -30.06
N GLY A 215 67.30 22.00 -30.02
CA GLY A 215 68.41 22.38 -29.14
C GLY A 215 68.31 21.82 -27.71
N MET A 216 67.23 21.14 -27.35
CA MET A 216 67.09 20.51 -26.03
C MET A 216 67.76 19.12 -26.00
N PRO A 217 68.47 18.77 -24.91
CA PRO A 217 69.17 17.48 -24.81
C PRO A 217 68.22 16.30 -24.54
N GLU A 218 67.05 16.55 -23.95
CA GLU A 218 66.06 15.55 -23.57
C GLU A 218 64.64 16.03 -23.91
N PRO A 219 63.71 15.12 -24.24
CA PRO A 219 62.34 15.47 -24.54
C PRO A 219 61.54 15.80 -23.27
N ARG A 220 60.60 16.74 -23.38
CA ARG A 220 59.69 17.13 -22.29
C ARG A 220 58.39 16.34 -22.36
N LYS A 221 57.98 15.75 -21.23
CA LYS A 221 56.68 15.08 -21.09
C LYS A 221 55.55 16.11 -21.12
N THR A 222 54.55 15.90 -21.96
CA THR A 222 53.37 16.77 -22.07
C THR A 222 52.12 16.13 -21.48
N TYR A 223 51.90 14.85 -21.75
CA TYR A 223 50.75 14.09 -21.29
C TYR A 223 51.17 12.67 -20.90
N SER A 224 50.47 12.07 -19.94
CA SER A 224 50.62 10.66 -19.60
C SER A 224 49.30 10.07 -19.14
N CYS A 225 49.06 8.82 -19.53
CA CYS A 225 47.96 8.00 -19.05
C CYS A 225 48.55 6.66 -18.61
N SER A 226 48.37 6.29 -17.35
CA SER A 226 48.92 5.06 -16.79
C SER A 226 47.98 4.40 -15.81
N ILE A 227 48.26 3.13 -15.49
CA ILE A 227 47.62 2.44 -14.39
C ILE A 227 48.37 2.80 -13.11
N ASN A 228 47.66 3.38 -12.14
CA ASN A 228 48.23 3.91 -10.90
C ASN A 228 48.83 2.81 -10.01
N SER A 229 48.21 1.62 -10.01
CA SER A 229 48.57 0.48 -9.17
C SER A 229 48.90 -0.75 -10.01
N ALA A 230 49.95 -0.68 -10.84
CA ALA A 230 50.41 -1.83 -11.61
C ALA A 230 51.10 -2.88 -10.71
N ASN A 231 50.29 -3.67 -10.01
CA ASN A 231 50.73 -4.83 -9.22
C ASN A 231 50.60 -6.14 -10.02
N ASP A 232 51.18 -7.21 -9.49
CA ASP A 232 51.11 -8.54 -10.09
C ASP A 232 49.65 -9.02 -10.28
N ASP A 233 48.73 -8.60 -9.40
CA ASP A 233 47.30 -8.90 -9.50
C ASP A 233 46.66 -8.26 -10.74
N VAL A 234 46.89 -6.96 -10.99
CA VAL A 234 46.38 -6.26 -12.18
C VAL A 234 46.94 -6.89 -13.45
N VAL A 235 48.22 -7.25 -13.45
CA VAL A 235 48.84 -7.97 -14.59
C VAL A 235 48.18 -9.33 -14.78
N TRP A 236 47.93 -10.07 -13.70
CA TRP A 236 47.22 -11.36 -13.72
C TRP A 236 45.80 -11.22 -14.30
N HIS A 237 45.04 -10.23 -13.86
CA HIS A 237 43.71 -9.91 -14.37
C HIS A 237 43.76 -9.52 -15.86
N ARG A 238 44.66 -8.62 -16.28
CA ARG A 238 44.81 -8.22 -17.70
C ARG A 238 45.27 -9.36 -18.61
N GLN A 239 45.88 -10.41 -18.06
CA GLN A 239 46.24 -11.64 -18.77
C GLN A 239 45.12 -12.71 -18.78
N ALA A 240 43.90 -12.40 -18.31
CA ALA A 240 42.76 -13.32 -18.27
C ALA A 240 42.53 -14.08 -19.57
N LEU A 241 42.57 -13.41 -20.73
CA LEU A 241 42.39 -14.08 -22.02
C LEU A 241 43.43 -15.18 -22.26
N GLN A 242 44.70 -14.94 -21.89
CA GLN A 242 45.75 -15.97 -22.02
C GLN A 242 45.57 -17.09 -21.00
N ARG A 243 45.13 -16.76 -19.78
CA ARG A 243 44.83 -17.75 -18.72
C ARG A 243 43.68 -18.66 -19.14
N PHE A 244 42.55 -18.09 -19.50
CA PHE A 244 41.34 -18.82 -19.91
C PHE A 244 41.56 -19.64 -21.17
N SER A 245 42.34 -19.16 -22.14
CA SER A 245 42.66 -19.93 -23.36
C SER A 245 43.45 -21.23 -23.11
N LYS A 246 44.11 -21.37 -21.96
CA LYS A 246 44.94 -22.54 -21.61
C LYS A 246 44.20 -23.60 -20.79
N LEU A 247 43.02 -23.28 -20.25
CA LEU A 247 42.22 -24.20 -19.46
C LEU A 247 41.50 -25.19 -20.39
N LYS A 248 41.94 -26.46 -20.39
CA LYS A 248 41.44 -27.52 -21.30
C LYS A 248 40.21 -28.25 -20.78
N TYR A 249 39.90 -28.11 -19.50
CA TYR A 249 38.81 -28.79 -18.82
C TYR A 249 38.28 -27.82 -17.77
N VAL A 250 36.97 -27.54 -17.78
CA VAL A 250 36.07 -27.32 -16.61
C VAL A 250 34.74 -26.71 -17.11
N SER A 251 33.72 -26.88 -16.25
CA SER A 251 32.31 -26.50 -16.27
C SER A 251 31.99 -25.04 -16.65
N ASP A 252 30.69 -24.69 -16.63
CA ASP A 252 30.08 -23.43 -17.07
C ASP A 252 30.95 -22.16 -16.88
N CYS A 253 31.08 -21.39 -17.96
CA CYS A 253 31.46 -19.96 -18.03
C CYS A 253 32.48 -19.44 -16.96
N GLU A 254 33.71 -19.14 -17.39
CA GLU A 254 34.72 -18.52 -16.52
C GLU A 254 34.55 -16.99 -16.48
N MET A 255 34.45 -16.42 -15.27
CA MET A 255 34.33 -14.97 -15.04
C MET A 255 35.45 -14.46 -14.12
N ASP A 256 35.97 -13.27 -14.43
CA ASP A 256 36.95 -12.55 -13.62
C ASP A 256 36.48 -11.11 -13.41
N ALA A 257 36.57 -10.59 -12.19
CA ALA A 257 36.09 -9.26 -11.84
C ALA A 257 37.11 -8.53 -10.96
N PHE A 258 37.44 -7.29 -11.32
CA PHE A 258 38.50 -6.52 -10.66
C PHE A 258 38.34 -5.02 -10.85
N SER A 259 39.05 -4.23 -10.02
CA SER A 259 39.11 -2.77 -10.15
C SER A 259 40.40 -2.34 -10.85
N LEU A 260 40.31 -1.27 -11.64
CA LEU A 260 41.45 -0.60 -12.27
C LEU A 260 41.43 0.88 -11.91
N ASP A 261 42.54 1.35 -11.35
CA ASP A 261 42.77 2.76 -11.07
C ASP A 261 43.74 3.32 -12.11
N PHE A 262 43.29 4.33 -12.84
CA PHE A 262 44.08 5.04 -13.83
C PHE A 262 44.52 6.40 -13.30
N LEU A 263 45.70 6.84 -13.72
CA LEU A 263 46.26 8.16 -13.51
C LEU A 263 46.40 8.84 -14.88
N SER A 264 45.77 10.00 -15.03
CA SER A 264 46.00 10.90 -16.17
C SER A 264 46.76 12.13 -15.68
N GLU A 265 47.83 12.49 -16.38
CA GLU A 265 48.72 13.62 -16.06
C GLU A 265 48.81 14.53 -17.29
N ALA A 266 48.51 15.82 -17.10
CA ALA A 266 48.74 16.87 -18.10
C ALA A 266 49.72 17.91 -17.55
N VAL A 267 50.81 18.14 -18.27
CA VAL A 267 51.87 19.08 -17.88
C VAL A 267 51.76 20.34 -18.73
N VAL A 268 51.06 21.36 -18.22
CA VAL A 268 50.85 22.64 -18.90
C VAL A 268 51.58 23.75 -18.13
N GLY A 269 52.51 24.44 -18.79
CA GLY A 269 53.24 25.57 -18.19
C GLY A 269 54.12 25.22 -16.98
N GLY A 270 54.51 23.96 -16.81
CA GLY A 270 55.33 23.48 -15.68
C GLY A 270 54.54 23.07 -14.44
N LEU A 271 53.20 23.20 -14.46
CA LEU A 271 52.30 22.64 -13.46
C LEU A 271 51.76 21.30 -13.95
N SER A 272 51.86 20.25 -13.12
CA SER A 272 51.29 18.94 -13.39
C SER A 272 49.87 18.86 -12.82
N GLN A 273 48.89 18.60 -13.68
CA GLN A 273 47.51 18.31 -13.29
C GLN A 273 47.27 16.81 -13.37
N ASN A 274 47.06 16.19 -12.22
CA ASN A 274 46.82 14.75 -12.10
C ASN A 274 45.35 14.48 -11.78
N ARG A 275 44.76 13.51 -12.48
CA ARG A 275 43.41 13.00 -12.19
C ARG A 275 43.45 11.48 -12.05
N THR A 276 42.63 10.96 -11.14
CA THR A 276 42.53 9.53 -10.91
C THR A 276 41.14 9.03 -11.26
N HIS A 277 41.05 8.00 -12.10
CA HIS A 277 39.78 7.44 -12.55
C HIS A 277 39.73 5.96 -12.21
N LYS A 278 38.64 5.52 -11.58
CA LYS A 278 38.45 4.13 -11.16
C LYS A 278 37.41 3.45 -12.04
N PHE A 279 37.74 2.26 -12.53
CA PHE A 279 36.84 1.39 -13.28
C PHE A 279 36.70 0.05 -12.60
N TYR A 280 35.49 -0.50 -12.58
CA TYR A 280 35.24 -1.89 -12.23
C TYR A 280 34.97 -2.68 -13.49
N VAL A 281 35.76 -3.73 -13.72
CA VAL A 281 35.77 -4.51 -14.95
C VAL A 281 35.36 -5.94 -14.64
N VAL A 282 34.41 -6.47 -15.41
CA VAL A 282 34.06 -7.89 -15.42
C VAL A 282 34.40 -8.45 -16.80
N GLN A 283 35.14 -9.55 -16.83
CA GLN A 283 35.55 -10.24 -18.05
C GLN A 283 35.06 -11.68 -18.00
N THR A 284 34.58 -12.17 -19.14
CA THR A 284 33.97 -13.50 -19.22
C THR A 284 34.44 -14.23 -20.46
N MET A 285 34.73 -15.52 -20.30
CA MET A 285 34.99 -16.46 -21.39
C MET A 285 33.95 -17.57 -21.34
N ALA A 286 33.16 -17.70 -22.40
CA ALA A 286 32.18 -18.79 -22.47
C ALA A 286 32.87 -20.14 -22.67
N SER A 287 32.26 -21.19 -22.10
CA SER A 287 32.75 -22.56 -22.27
C SER A 287 32.71 -23.00 -23.75
N PRO A 288 33.67 -23.82 -24.22
CA PRO A 288 33.60 -24.43 -25.55
C PRO A 288 32.34 -25.26 -25.79
N SER A 289 31.71 -25.81 -24.75
CA SER A 289 30.46 -26.58 -24.85
C SER A 289 29.19 -25.72 -24.90
N SER A 290 29.30 -24.41 -24.69
CA SER A 290 28.16 -23.49 -24.78
C SER A 290 27.67 -23.31 -26.22
N ARG A 291 26.51 -22.66 -26.39
CA ARG A 291 25.95 -22.31 -27.70
C ARG A 291 26.94 -21.49 -28.54
N ILE A 292 27.49 -20.42 -27.97
CA ILE A 292 28.52 -19.60 -28.63
C ILE A 292 29.85 -20.34 -28.85
N GLY A 293 30.27 -21.20 -27.90
CA GLY A 293 31.48 -22.01 -28.03
C GLY A 293 31.39 -23.01 -29.18
N SER A 294 30.25 -23.70 -29.29
CA SER A 294 29.94 -24.62 -30.39
C SER A 294 29.90 -23.90 -31.74
N PHE A 295 29.31 -22.69 -31.76
CA PHE A 295 29.30 -21.85 -32.95
C PHE A 295 30.72 -21.43 -33.37
N ALA A 296 31.58 -21.06 -32.41
CA ALA A 296 32.98 -20.72 -32.70
C ALA A 296 33.75 -21.91 -33.30
N ALA A 297 33.52 -23.12 -32.80
CA ALA A 297 34.13 -24.35 -33.34
C ALA A 297 33.65 -24.65 -34.77
N MET A 298 32.35 -24.50 -35.04
CA MET A 298 31.79 -24.63 -36.39
C MET A 298 32.37 -23.57 -37.33
N ALA A 299 32.42 -22.31 -36.90
CA ALA A 299 32.96 -21.20 -37.70
C ALA A 299 34.44 -21.41 -38.06
N ALA A 300 35.24 -21.94 -37.13
CA ALA A 300 36.64 -22.29 -37.38
C ALA A 300 36.78 -23.43 -38.40
N LYS A 301 35.93 -24.46 -38.33
CA LYS A 301 36.00 -25.63 -39.22
C LYS A 301 35.49 -25.34 -40.63
N ASP A 302 34.34 -24.67 -40.73
CA ASP A 302 33.60 -24.56 -41.98
C ASP A 302 33.92 -23.27 -42.75
N TYR A 303 34.44 -22.24 -42.07
CA TYR A 303 34.68 -20.91 -42.63
C TYR A 303 36.08 -20.34 -42.34
N ASP A 304 36.97 -21.11 -41.70
CA ASP A 304 38.31 -20.67 -41.26
C ASP A 304 38.27 -19.40 -40.37
N MET A 305 37.19 -19.26 -39.60
CA MET A 305 36.96 -18.12 -38.72
C MET A 305 37.31 -18.47 -37.27
N HIS A 306 38.52 -18.09 -36.84
CA HIS A 306 38.96 -18.25 -35.44
C HIS A 306 38.36 -17.17 -34.52
N LEU A 307 37.19 -17.48 -33.98
CA LEU A 307 36.43 -16.65 -33.06
C LEU A 307 36.72 -17.02 -31.59
N LEU A 308 36.69 -16.03 -30.70
CA LEU A 308 36.92 -16.21 -29.27
C LEU A 308 35.70 -15.72 -28.49
N PRO A 309 35.00 -16.58 -27.73
CA PRO A 309 33.80 -16.21 -26.99
C PRO A 309 34.14 -15.46 -25.70
N TRP A 310 34.82 -14.31 -25.86
CA TRP A 310 35.31 -13.47 -24.80
C TRP A 310 34.76 -12.06 -24.93
N ALA A 311 34.24 -11.56 -23.81
CA ALA A 311 33.76 -10.20 -23.69
C ALA A 311 34.08 -9.63 -22.30
N SER A 312 33.93 -8.32 -22.16
CA SER A 312 34.13 -7.62 -20.92
C SER A 312 33.22 -6.42 -20.83
N VAL A 313 32.79 -6.07 -19.63
CA VAL A 313 32.04 -4.86 -19.33
C VAL A 313 32.78 -4.05 -18.28
N ALA A 314 32.74 -2.72 -18.37
CA ALA A 314 33.41 -1.85 -17.42
C ALA A 314 32.55 -0.64 -17.07
N ALA A 315 32.39 -0.37 -15.77
CA ALA A 315 31.72 0.82 -15.26
C ALA A 315 32.72 1.74 -14.56
N CYS A 316 32.57 3.04 -14.79
CA CYS A 316 33.34 4.07 -14.10
C CYS A 316 32.74 4.32 -12.71
N VAL A 317 33.57 4.25 -11.66
CA VAL A 317 33.18 4.37 -10.25
C VAL A 317 33.50 5.75 -9.68
N SER A 318 34.32 6.55 -10.35
CA SER A 318 34.74 7.87 -9.84
C SER A 318 33.62 8.91 -9.86
N ASP A 319 33.53 9.70 -8.78
CA ASP A 319 32.47 10.69 -8.50
C ASP A 319 32.85 12.15 -8.86
N ASP A 320 33.97 12.38 -9.56
CA ASP A 320 34.38 13.73 -9.96
C ASP A 320 33.39 14.34 -10.98
N SER A 321 32.49 15.15 -10.45
CA SER A 321 31.14 15.42 -11.00
C SER A 321 31.04 16.53 -12.04
N LEU A 322 32.15 17.07 -12.55
CA LEU A 322 32.09 18.23 -13.45
C LEU A 322 32.82 18.09 -14.79
N ASN A 323 33.76 17.14 -14.96
CA ASN A 323 34.58 17.07 -16.19
C ASN A 323 34.67 15.68 -16.87
N ASP A 324 34.22 14.59 -16.23
CA ASP A 324 34.47 13.22 -16.71
C ASP A 324 33.23 12.48 -17.24
N ASP A 325 32.16 13.20 -17.57
CA ASP A 325 30.89 12.59 -18.05
C ASP A 325 31.11 11.74 -19.33
N HIS A 326 32.13 12.08 -20.12
CA HIS A 326 32.56 11.31 -21.29
C HIS A 326 33.09 9.91 -20.96
N LEU A 327 33.70 9.70 -19.79
CA LEU A 327 34.17 8.40 -19.30
C LEU A 327 33.02 7.54 -18.75
N LYS A 328 31.86 8.15 -18.47
CA LYS A 328 30.64 7.42 -18.06
C LYS A 328 29.76 7.06 -19.25
N LEU A 329 30.01 7.62 -20.43
CA LEU A 329 29.24 7.32 -21.63
C LEU A 329 29.73 6.01 -22.28
N GLY A 330 28.84 5.02 -22.32
CA GLY A 330 29.09 3.70 -22.86
C GLY A 330 29.48 3.72 -24.34
N ARG A 331 30.53 2.95 -24.65
CA ARG A 331 31.07 2.76 -26.00
C ARG A 331 31.36 1.28 -26.23
N ALA A 332 31.36 0.89 -27.49
CA ALA A 332 31.77 -0.44 -27.90
C ALA A 332 33.29 -0.48 -28.08
N PHE A 333 33.91 -1.59 -27.68
CA PHE A 333 35.33 -1.84 -27.78
C PHE A 333 35.59 -3.18 -28.45
N CYS A 334 36.66 -3.22 -29.24
CA CYS A 334 37.31 -4.47 -29.62
C CYS A 334 38.78 -4.34 -29.26
N PHE A 335 39.06 -4.48 -27.95
CA PHE A 335 40.30 -4.08 -27.25
C PHE A 335 40.57 -2.57 -27.23
N LEU A 336 40.39 -1.89 -28.36
CA LEU A 336 40.44 -0.43 -28.50
C LEU A 336 39.03 0.13 -28.72
N PRO A 337 38.79 1.40 -28.38
CA PRO A 337 37.48 2.04 -28.56
C PRO A 337 37.07 2.06 -30.04
N LEU A 338 35.82 1.72 -30.31
CA LEU A 338 35.17 1.92 -31.59
C LEU A 338 34.41 3.25 -31.57
N PRO A 339 34.20 3.91 -32.73
CA PRO A 339 33.38 5.12 -32.82
C PRO A 339 31.86 4.80 -32.76
N VAL A 340 31.47 3.84 -31.91
CA VAL A 340 30.10 3.37 -31.72
C VAL A 340 29.68 3.68 -30.29
N LYS A 341 28.70 4.57 -30.15
CA LYS A 341 28.05 4.86 -28.88
C LYS A 341 26.97 3.80 -28.64
N THR A 342 26.98 3.21 -27.46
CA THR A 342 26.07 2.09 -27.14
C THR A 342 24.81 2.53 -26.42
N GLY A 343 24.79 3.76 -25.88
CA GLY A 343 23.68 4.32 -25.10
C GLY A 343 23.71 3.94 -23.61
N PHE A 344 24.52 2.97 -23.20
CA PHE A 344 24.66 2.57 -21.80
C PHE A 344 25.55 3.54 -21.00
N ARG A 345 25.53 3.43 -19.66
CA ARG A 345 26.55 4.02 -18.77
C ARG A 345 27.75 3.10 -18.49
N VAL A 346 27.87 2.04 -19.29
CA VAL A 346 28.85 0.96 -19.14
C VAL A 346 29.55 0.76 -20.49
N HIS A 347 30.87 0.60 -20.47
CA HIS A 347 31.65 0.26 -21.65
C HIS A 347 31.57 -1.24 -21.94
N ILE A 348 31.39 -1.60 -23.21
CA ILE A 348 31.23 -2.98 -23.64
C ILE A 348 32.36 -3.34 -24.58
N ASN A 349 33.20 -4.28 -24.16
CA ASN A 349 34.27 -4.85 -24.95
C ASN A 349 33.91 -6.27 -25.38
N GLY A 350 34.18 -6.60 -26.63
CA GLY A 350 33.94 -7.94 -27.15
C GLY A 350 34.88 -8.27 -28.29
N TYR A 351 35.07 -9.56 -28.52
CA TYR A 351 35.70 -10.06 -29.74
C TYR A 351 34.72 -9.96 -30.93
N PHE A 352 34.20 -8.75 -31.17
CA PHE A 352 33.22 -8.45 -32.22
C PHE A 352 33.83 -8.58 -33.62
N GLU A 353 33.04 -9.06 -34.55
CA GLU A 353 33.31 -8.88 -35.98
C GLU A 353 32.85 -7.48 -36.37
N VAL A 354 33.79 -6.65 -36.81
CA VAL A 354 33.58 -5.22 -37.14
C VAL A 354 33.48 -5.00 -38.66
N SER A 355 32.84 -3.91 -39.06
CA SER A 355 32.80 -3.48 -40.46
C SER A 355 34.20 -3.17 -41.01
N SER A 356 34.38 -3.18 -42.33
CA SER A 356 35.69 -2.94 -42.98
C SER A 356 36.27 -1.56 -42.67
N ASN A 357 35.42 -0.54 -42.51
CA ASN A 357 35.81 0.81 -42.08
C ASN A 357 35.91 0.96 -40.55
N ARG A 358 35.65 -0.11 -39.79
CA ARG A 358 35.62 -0.17 -38.32
C ARG A 358 34.72 0.88 -37.65
N ARG A 359 33.71 1.36 -38.36
CA ARG A 359 32.73 2.33 -37.85
C ARG A 359 31.50 1.69 -37.21
N GLY A 360 31.36 0.37 -37.30
CA GLY A 360 30.25 -0.37 -36.73
C GLY A 360 30.59 -1.85 -36.50
N ILE A 361 29.70 -2.55 -35.80
CA ILE A 361 29.73 -4.01 -35.67
C ILE A 361 28.76 -4.64 -36.67
N TRP A 362 29.04 -5.85 -37.14
CA TRP A 362 28.13 -6.57 -38.03
C TRP A 362 26.83 -6.94 -37.30
N TYR A 363 25.68 -6.59 -37.87
CA TYR A 363 24.36 -6.97 -37.39
C TYR A 363 23.36 -7.03 -38.57
N GLY A 364 22.18 -7.62 -38.32
CA GLY A 364 21.09 -7.74 -39.31
C GLY A 364 21.01 -9.11 -39.99
N ASP A 365 19.83 -9.42 -40.53
CA ASP A 365 19.49 -10.72 -41.14
C ASP A 365 19.54 -10.70 -42.68
N ASP A 366 19.53 -9.51 -43.30
CA ASP A 366 19.59 -9.29 -44.75
C ASP A 366 21.03 -9.24 -45.28
N MET A 367 21.80 -10.29 -44.97
CA MET A 367 23.21 -10.39 -45.34
C MET A 367 23.50 -11.63 -46.18
N ASP A 368 24.55 -11.54 -47.01
CA ASP A 368 25.11 -12.69 -47.71
C ASP A 368 25.54 -13.79 -46.71
N ARG A 369 25.81 -15.00 -47.22
CA ARG A 369 26.15 -16.16 -46.36
C ARG A 369 27.28 -15.86 -45.36
N SER A 370 28.24 -15.02 -45.74
CA SER A 370 29.36 -14.64 -44.89
C SER A 370 28.99 -13.55 -43.86
N GLY A 371 28.24 -12.51 -44.25
CA GLY A 371 27.77 -11.47 -43.35
C GLY A 371 26.80 -12.00 -42.29
N LYS A 372 25.95 -12.97 -42.64
CA LYS A 372 25.02 -13.62 -41.70
C LYS A 372 25.75 -14.31 -40.55
N ILE A 373 26.86 -14.98 -40.82
CA ILE A 373 27.67 -15.66 -39.78
C ILE A 373 28.29 -14.65 -38.81
N ARG A 374 28.78 -13.51 -39.32
CA ARG A 374 29.34 -12.42 -38.49
C ARG A 374 28.28 -11.75 -37.62
N SER A 375 27.08 -11.56 -38.17
CA SER A 375 25.91 -11.06 -37.46
C SER A 375 25.49 -12.00 -36.32
N ILE A 376 25.35 -13.31 -36.62
CA ILE A 376 25.03 -14.33 -35.61
C ILE A 376 26.10 -14.38 -34.52
N TRP A 377 27.39 -14.30 -34.88
CA TRP A 377 28.47 -14.27 -33.91
C TRP A 377 28.32 -13.11 -32.92
N ASN A 378 28.13 -11.88 -33.41
CA ASN A 378 27.98 -10.71 -32.56
C ASN A 378 26.72 -10.80 -31.69
N ARG A 379 25.60 -11.30 -32.24
CA ARG A 379 24.38 -11.57 -31.47
C ARG A 379 24.65 -12.54 -30.33
N LEU A 380 25.22 -13.72 -30.62
CA LEU A 380 25.55 -14.70 -29.59
C LEU A 380 26.52 -14.15 -28.54
N LEU A 381 27.49 -13.32 -28.94
CA LEU A 381 28.43 -12.69 -28.02
C LEU A 381 27.72 -11.72 -27.05
N LEU A 382 26.75 -10.94 -27.54
CA LEU A 382 25.94 -10.06 -26.71
C LEU A 382 25.06 -10.87 -25.73
N GLU A 383 24.38 -11.90 -26.22
CA GLU A 383 23.44 -12.72 -25.44
C GLU A 383 24.13 -13.63 -24.41
N ASP A 384 25.12 -14.42 -24.85
CA ASP A 384 25.70 -15.52 -24.06
C ASP A 384 26.89 -15.07 -23.19
N VAL A 385 27.48 -13.90 -23.47
CA VAL A 385 28.71 -13.45 -22.79
C VAL A 385 28.54 -12.06 -22.19
N VAL A 386 28.13 -11.05 -22.96
CA VAL A 386 28.01 -9.67 -22.45
C VAL A 386 26.88 -9.55 -21.42
N ALA A 387 25.69 -10.07 -21.69
CA ALA A 387 24.55 -9.94 -20.77
C ALA A 387 24.80 -10.59 -19.38
N PRO A 388 25.33 -11.82 -19.27
CA PRO A 388 25.74 -12.39 -17.98
C PRO A 388 26.84 -11.58 -17.28
N SER A 389 27.81 -11.07 -18.03
CA SER A 389 28.88 -10.21 -17.49
C SER A 389 28.31 -8.91 -16.90
N PHE A 390 27.29 -8.35 -17.54
CA PHE A 390 26.59 -7.16 -17.08
C PHE A 390 25.84 -7.40 -15.77
N ALA A 391 25.14 -8.54 -15.65
CA ALA A 391 24.50 -8.93 -14.40
C ALA A 391 25.53 -9.07 -13.26
N LYS A 392 26.68 -9.71 -13.53
CA LYS A 392 27.77 -9.83 -12.56
C LYS A 392 28.40 -8.48 -12.20
N LEU A 393 28.49 -7.56 -13.16
CA LEU A 393 28.94 -6.19 -12.93
C LEU A 393 28.00 -5.48 -11.95
N LEU A 394 26.68 -5.53 -12.16
CA LEU A 394 25.72 -4.93 -11.23
C LEU A 394 25.88 -5.49 -9.82
N LEU A 395 25.96 -6.82 -9.66
CA LEU A 395 26.20 -7.45 -8.35
C LEU A 395 27.51 -6.98 -7.68
N GLY A 396 28.58 -6.83 -8.46
CA GLY A 396 29.85 -6.30 -7.95
C GLY A 396 29.76 -4.82 -7.55
N MET A 397 28.97 -4.03 -8.28
CA MET A 397 28.85 -2.58 -8.05
C MET A 397 28.07 -2.20 -6.80
N GLN A 398 27.28 -3.13 -6.25
CA GLN A 398 26.57 -2.96 -4.97
C GLN A 398 27.51 -2.56 -3.83
N GLN A 399 28.72 -3.13 -3.80
CA GLN A 399 29.70 -2.88 -2.75
C GLN A 399 30.36 -1.50 -2.85
N PHE A 400 30.39 -0.92 -4.05
CA PHE A 400 31.06 0.36 -4.30
C PHE A 400 30.11 1.55 -4.26
N LEU A 401 28.90 1.39 -4.82
CA LEU A 401 27.95 2.49 -5.00
C LEU A 401 26.75 2.43 -4.05
N GLY A 402 26.53 1.30 -3.36
CA GLY A 402 25.35 1.08 -2.52
C GLY A 402 24.03 1.23 -3.29
N SER A 403 22.95 1.57 -2.59
CA SER A 403 21.61 1.79 -3.15
C SER A 403 21.40 3.23 -3.66
N THR A 404 22.45 3.87 -4.17
CA THR A 404 22.39 5.26 -4.63
C THR A 404 21.78 5.39 -6.03
N LYS A 405 21.34 6.60 -6.39
CA LYS A 405 20.91 6.93 -7.77
C LYS A 405 21.99 6.61 -8.81
N THR A 406 23.27 6.72 -8.43
CA THR A 406 24.41 6.38 -9.28
C THR A 406 24.44 4.90 -9.64
N TYR A 407 24.14 3.99 -8.70
CA TYR A 407 24.02 2.56 -9.00
C TYR A 407 22.91 2.26 -10.02
N TYR A 408 21.71 2.80 -9.79
CA TYR A 408 20.59 2.59 -10.70
C TYR A 408 20.80 3.23 -12.09
N SER A 409 21.66 4.26 -12.19
CA SER A 409 22.04 4.84 -13.50
C SER A 409 22.87 3.90 -14.38
N LEU A 410 23.46 2.84 -13.82
CA LEU A 410 24.17 1.81 -14.58
C LEU A 410 23.20 0.90 -15.35
N TRP A 411 21.93 0.84 -14.94
CA TRP A 411 20.93 0.01 -15.62
C TRP A 411 20.65 0.56 -17.02
N PRO A 412 20.32 -0.31 -18.00
CA PRO A 412 19.89 0.16 -19.31
C PRO A 412 18.52 0.84 -19.20
N ILE A 413 18.47 2.15 -19.42
CA ILE A 413 17.27 2.99 -19.34
C ILE A 413 17.13 3.77 -20.65
N GLY A 414 15.90 3.88 -21.18
CA GLY A 414 15.60 4.55 -22.45
C GLY A 414 15.58 3.62 -23.67
N SER A 415 15.54 4.22 -24.86
CA SER A 415 15.50 3.49 -26.13
C SER A 415 16.90 3.21 -26.68
N PHE A 416 17.12 2.00 -27.18
CA PHE A 416 18.41 1.56 -27.72
C PHE A 416 18.25 1.15 -29.19
N GLU A 417 19.25 1.47 -30.01
CA GLU A 417 19.33 1.03 -31.40
C GLU A 417 19.84 -0.42 -31.49
N GLU A 418 19.45 -1.15 -32.54
CA GLU A 418 20.01 -2.47 -32.84
C GLU A 418 21.53 -2.37 -33.09
N PRO A 419 22.34 -3.34 -32.62
CA PRO A 419 21.97 -4.59 -31.93
C PRO A 419 21.92 -4.48 -30.39
N TRP A 420 21.95 -3.26 -29.84
CA TRP A 420 22.05 -3.02 -28.40
C TRP A 420 20.73 -3.21 -27.66
N SER A 421 19.59 -2.95 -28.32
CA SER A 421 18.25 -3.30 -27.84
C SER A 421 18.12 -4.78 -27.47
N LEU A 422 18.65 -5.68 -28.30
CA LEU A 422 18.67 -7.12 -28.03
C LEU A 422 19.50 -7.46 -26.79
N LEU A 423 20.61 -6.76 -26.56
CA LEU A 423 21.38 -6.90 -25.33
C LEU A 423 20.56 -6.46 -24.10
N VAL A 424 19.81 -5.36 -24.19
CA VAL A 424 18.96 -4.87 -23.08
C VAL A 424 17.93 -5.91 -22.67
N GLU A 425 17.20 -6.50 -23.62
CA GLU A 425 16.24 -7.57 -23.35
C GLU A 425 16.89 -8.75 -22.61
N HIS A 426 18.07 -9.17 -23.06
CA HIS A 426 18.81 -10.26 -22.45
C HIS A 426 19.34 -9.92 -21.05
N ILE A 427 19.75 -8.66 -20.82
CA ILE A 427 20.17 -8.18 -19.49
C ILE A 427 18.99 -8.28 -18.51
N TYR A 428 17.82 -7.71 -18.86
CA TYR A 428 16.63 -7.75 -18.00
C TYR A 428 16.17 -9.18 -17.70
N ARG A 429 16.25 -10.08 -18.69
CA ARG A 429 15.94 -11.51 -18.50
C ARG A 429 16.86 -12.19 -17.49
N ILE A 430 18.16 -11.88 -17.48
CA ILE A 430 19.14 -12.52 -16.59
C ILE A 430 19.05 -11.94 -15.17
N ILE A 431 18.91 -10.62 -15.04
CA ILE A 431 18.88 -9.96 -13.73
C ILE A 431 17.57 -10.22 -12.97
N TRP A 432 16.50 -10.69 -13.64
CA TRP A 432 15.21 -10.99 -13.03
C TRP A 432 15.29 -11.89 -11.80
N GLY A 433 16.16 -12.91 -11.83
CA GLY A 433 16.40 -13.83 -10.72
C GLY A 433 17.61 -13.47 -9.85
N SER A 434 18.24 -12.32 -10.07
CA SER A 434 19.47 -11.91 -9.37
C SER A 434 19.14 -10.81 -8.34
N PRO A 435 19.75 -10.80 -7.14
CA PRO A 435 19.48 -9.80 -6.12
C PRO A 435 20.14 -8.46 -6.48
N VAL A 436 19.54 -7.69 -7.38
CA VAL A 436 20.10 -6.45 -7.96
C VAL A 436 19.35 -5.18 -7.55
N LEU A 437 18.22 -5.29 -6.85
CA LEU A 437 17.42 -4.18 -6.34
C LEU A 437 17.58 -4.07 -4.83
N TYR A 438 17.51 -2.86 -4.27
CA TYR A 438 17.67 -2.65 -2.83
C TYR A 438 16.33 -2.33 -2.17
N SER A 439 16.05 -3.02 -1.06
CA SER A 439 14.88 -2.81 -0.21
C SER A 439 15.33 -2.56 1.23
N ASP A 440 14.65 -1.66 1.94
CA ASP A 440 14.96 -1.31 3.34
C ASP A 440 14.44 -2.36 4.36
N VAL A 441 13.85 -3.47 3.88
CA VAL A 441 13.37 -4.58 4.72
C VAL A 441 14.51 -5.15 5.58
N GLU A 442 14.19 -5.46 6.85
CA GLU A 442 15.12 -6.05 7.83
C GLU A 442 16.41 -5.24 8.05
N GLY A 443 16.39 -3.92 7.79
CA GLY A 443 17.56 -3.05 7.94
C GLY A 443 18.44 -2.97 6.68
N GLY A 444 17.92 -3.40 5.53
CA GLY A 444 18.55 -3.23 4.22
C GLY A 444 18.98 -4.55 3.59
N LYS A 445 18.35 -4.93 2.48
CA LYS A 445 18.59 -6.18 1.76
C LYS A 445 18.51 -6.00 0.25
N TRP A 446 19.42 -6.68 -0.45
CA TRP A 446 19.35 -6.81 -1.91
C TRP A 446 18.39 -7.94 -2.29
N VAL A 447 17.41 -7.63 -3.11
CA VAL A 447 16.32 -8.52 -3.56
C VAL A 447 16.30 -8.60 -5.08
N SER A 448 15.73 -9.68 -5.60
CA SER A 448 15.55 -9.84 -7.05
C SER A 448 14.31 -9.08 -7.53
N PRO A 449 14.26 -8.67 -8.82
CA PRO A 449 13.04 -8.15 -9.43
C PRO A 449 11.82 -9.06 -9.25
N GLU A 450 12.02 -10.37 -9.20
CA GLU A 450 10.97 -11.38 -8.94
C GLU A 450 10.34 -11.29 -7.54
N GLU A 451 11.16 -10.97 -6.53
CA GLU A 451 10.72 -10.85 -5.14
C GLU A 451 10.24 -9.43 -4.81
N ALA A 452 10.76 -8.42 -5.51
CA ALA A 452 10.52 -7.02 -5.25
C ALA A 452 9.09 -6.56 -5.55
N TYR A 453 8.58 -5.68 -4.68
CA TYR A 453 7.41 -4.86 -4.95
C TYR A 453 7.85 -3.46 -5.34
N LEU A 454 7.62 -3.09 -6.60
CA LEU A 454 8.04 -1.78 -7.10
C LEU A 454 7.10 -0.70 -6.58
N HIS A 455 7.68 0.41 -6.11
CA HIS A 455 6.93 1.55 -5.58
C HIS A 455 7.32 2.83 -6.29
N ASP A 456 6.33 3.55 -6.80
CA ASP A 456 6.54 4.85 -7.42
C ASP A 456 6.71 5.93 -6.35
N MET A 457 7.91 6.53 -6.35
CA MET A 457 8.30 7.56 -5.39
C MET A 457 7.63 8.92 -5.65
N GLU A 458 7.01 9.13 -6.82
CA GLU A 458 6.44 10.42 -7.20
C GLU A 458 5.04 10.71 -6.61
N ILE A 459 4.39 9.72 -5.98
CA ILE A 459 3.05 9.88 -5.40
C ILE A 459 3.15 10.38 -3.95
N SER A 460 2.80 11.65 -3.71
CA SER A 460 2.75 12.24 -2.36
C SER A 460 1.77 11.50 -1.45
N GLY A 461 2.25 10.98 -0.31
CA GLY A 461 1.49 10.13 0.64
C GLY A 461 1.94 8.67 0.67
N SER A 462 2.69 8.23 -0.35
CA SER A 462 3.12 6.85 -0.54
C SER A 462 4.32 6.46 0.34
N LYS A 463 5.07 7.42 0.87
CA LYS A 463 6.29 7.18 1.66
C LYS A 463 5.98 6.55 3.02
N GLU A 464 5.00 7.09 3.75
CA GLU A 464 4.58 6.53 5.04
C GLU A 464 4.02 5.12 4.89
N ILE A 465 3.23 4.87 3.84
CA ILE A 465 2.72 3.53 3.51
C ILE A 465 3.88 2.58 3.19
N GLY A 466 4.84 3.03 2.37
CA GLY A 466 6.06 2.28 2.07
C GLY A 466 6.82 1.88 3.33
N ASP A 467 7.07 2.83 4.23
CA ASP A 467 7.78 2.59 5.49
C ASP A 467 7.05 1.58 6.39
N VAL A 468 5.71 1.66 6.47
CA VAL A 468 4.88 0.70 7.24
C VAL A 468 4.93 -0.70 6.62
N LEU A 469 4.83 -0.80 5.30
CA LEU A 469 4.87 -2.10 4.60
C LEU A 469 6.27 -2.74 4.69
N VAL A 470 7.34 -1.94 4.69
CA VAL A 470 8.71 -2.41 4.96
C VAL A 470 8.83 -2.97 6.37
N GLN A 471 8.22 -2.32 7.38
CA GLN A 471 8.18 -2.85 8.76
C GLN A 471 7.40 -4.18 8.86
N LEU A 472 6.40 -4.38 7.99
CA LEU A 472 5.66 -5.64 7.89
C LEU A 472 6.41 -6.75 7.12
N GLY A 473 7.61 -6.45 6.60
CA GLY A 473 8.46 -7.40 5.87
C GLY A 473 8.22 -7.46 4.36
N MET A 474 7.47 -6.50 3.79
CA MET A 474 7.22 -6.45 2.35
C MET A 474 8.43 -5.84 1.63
N PRO A 475 9.08 -6.55 0.68
CA PRO A 475 10.31 -6.10 0.02
C PRO A 475 10.03 -4.99 -1.00
N ILE A 476 9.76 -3.79 -0.50
CA ILE A 476 9.50 -2.60 -1.30
C ILE A 476 10.80 -2.05 -1.84
N VAL A 477 10.82 -1.74 -3.14
CA VAL A 477 11.97 -1.15 -3.83
C VAL A 477 11.56 0.21 -4.41
N PRO A 478 12.10 1.32 -3.87
CA PRO A 478 11.91 2.64 -4.46
C PRO A 478 12.83 2.80 -5.69
N LEU A 479 12.24 3.09 -6.86
CA LEU A 479 12.99 3.26 -8.11
C LEU A 479 12.77 4.63 -8.75
N PRO A 480 13.75 5.15 -9.51
CA PRO A 480 13.51 6.26 -10.44
C PRO A 480 12.47 5.88 -11.50
N SER A 481 11.62 6.84 -11.88
CA SER A 481 10.48 6.66 -12.79
C SER A 481 10.86 6.03 -14.13
N ASP A 482 11.99 6.45 -14.72
CA ASP A 482 12.46 5.88 -15.99
C ASP A 482 12.84 4.39 -15.88
N LEU A 483 13.40 3.97 -14.74
CA LEU A 483 13.77 2.58 -14.49
C LEU A 483 12.55 1.73 -14.14
N PHE A 484 11.60 2.30 -13.39
CA PHE A 484 10.30 1.69 -13.10
C PHE A 484 9.57 1.34 -14.40
N GLU A 485 9.43 2.31 -15.30
CA GLU A 485 8.83 2.11 -16.63
C GLU A 485 9.59 1.08 -17.47
N MET A 486 10.93 1.08 -17.42
CA MET A 486 11.73 0.11 -18.16
C MET A 486 11.47 -1.33 -17.70
N ILE A 487 11.43 -1.57 -16.38
CA ILE A 487 11.15 -2.91 -15.83
C ILE A 487 9.74 -3.38 -16.21
N LEU A 488 8.74 -2.48 -16.21
CA LEU A 488 7.37 -2.82 -16.62
C LEU A 488 7.24 -3.10 -18.14
N ASN A 489 8.00 -2.39 -18.97
CA ASN A 489 7.97 -2.52 -20.42
C ASN A 489 8.78 -3.72 -20.94
N CYS A 490 9.88 -4.08 -20.27
CA CYS A 490 10.63 -5.31 -20.52
C CYS A 490 9.86 -6.53 -19.99
N LYS A 491 8.67 -6.76 -20.54
CA LYS A 491 7.80 -7.91 -20.24
C LYS A 491 8.48 -9.21 -20.67
N SER A 492 9.20 -9.83 -19.75
CA SER A 492 9.20 -11.30 -19.69
C SER A 492 7.77 -11.79 -19.43
N ASP A 493 7.43 -13.04 -19.76
CA ASP A 493 6.11 -13.67 -19.47
C ASP A 493 5.70 -13.69 -17.97
N ARG A 494 6.46 -13.02 -17.10
CA ARG A 494 6.34 -12.96 -15.65
C ARG A 494 5.80 -11.59 -15.24
N HIS A 495 4.81 -11.59 -14.35
CA HIS A 495 4.16 -10.38 -13.89
C HIS A 495 5.00 -9.71 -12.79
N GLN A 496 5.45 -8.47 -13.02
CA GLN A 496 6.10 -7.66 -12.00
C GLN A 496 5.09 -7.27 -10.93
N LYS A 497 5.49 -7.37 -9.65
CA LYS A 497 4.67 -6.93 -8.53
C LYS A 497 4.89 -5.43 -8.31
N VAL A 498 3.79 -4.69 -8.28
CA VAL A 498 3.76 -3.24 -8.01
C VAL A 498 2.97 -3.04 -6.73
N VAL A 499 3.38 -2.06 -5.91
CA VAL A 499 2.64 -1.66 -4.71
C VAL A 499 1.36 -0.97 -5.14
N THR A 500 0.28 -1.74 -5.17
CA THR A 500 -1.10 -1.26 -5.36
C THR A 500 -1.95 -1.67 -4.16
N PRO A 501 -3.09 -1.01 -3.90
CA PRO A 501 -4.02 -1.43 -2.85
C PRO A 501 -4.36 -2.93 -2.92
N ASP A 502 -4.54 -3.48 -4.12
CA ASP A 502 -4.80 -4.92 -4.33
C ASP A 502 -3.64 -5.82 -3.91
N SER A 503 -2.42 -5.51 -4.33
CA SER A 503 -1.24 -6.26 -3.95
C SER A 503 -1.01 -6.24 -2.43
N VAL A 504 -1.28 -5.09 -1.80
CA VAL A 504 -1.16 -4.91 -0.36
C VAL A 504 -2.23 -5.72 0.36
N ARG A 505 -3.50 -5.69 -0.08
CA ARG A 505 -4.54 -6.56 0.47
C ARG A 505 -4.15 -8.04 0.41
N HIS A 506 -3.59 -8.50 -0.70
CA HIS A 506 -3.14 -9.89 -0.83
C HIS A 506 -2.01 -10.22 0.15
N TYR A 507 -1.01 -9.33 0.27
CA TYR A 507 0.11 -9.51 1.20
C TYR A 507 -0.34 -9.50 2.68
N LEU A 508 -1.24 -8.60 3.06
CA LEU A 508 -1.68 -8.43 4.44
C LEU A 508 -2.53 -9.60 4.96
N ARG A 509 -3.24 -10.33 4.10
CA ARG A 509 -4.04 -11.50 4.51
C ARG A 509 -3.20 -12.58 5.21
N ASP A 510 -1.96 -12.75 4.79
CA ASP A 510 -1.06 -13.77 5.33
C ASP A 510 -0.08 -13.21 6.38
N SER A 511 -0.16 -11.91 6.69
CA SER A 511 0.81 -11.24 7.56
C SER A 511 0.56 -11.53 9.04
N LYS A 512 1.59 -12.03 9.72
CA LYS A 512 1.59 -12.29 11.18
C LYS A 512 2.02 -11.08 12.01
N TYR A 513 2.54 -10.03 11.36
CA TYR A 513 3.17 -8.88 12.02
C TYR A 513 2.22 -7.68 12.18
N LEU A 514 0.96 -7.81 11.76
CA LEU A 514 -0.04 -6.74 11.88
C LEU A 514 -0.30 -6.32 13.34
N SER A 515 -0.13 -7.24 14.29
CA SER A 515 -0.29 -6.96 15.73
C SER A 515 0.85 -6.13 16.33
N THR A 516 1.99 -6.00 15.65
CA THR A 516 3.12 -5.19 16.15
C THR A 516 3.06 -3.74 15.71
N LEU A 517 2.15 -3.39 14.78
CA LEU A 517 1.99 -2.03 14.29
C LEU A 517 1.22 -1.14 15.27
N GLY A 518 1.62 0.13 15.29
CA GLY A 518 0.88 1.19 15.98
C GLY A 518 -0.50 1.42 15.35
N ARG A 519 -1.46 1.84 16.17
CA ARG A 519 -2.86 2.05 15.79
C ARG A 519 -3.05 3.02 14.61
N SER A 520 -2.26 4.09 14.55
CA SER A 520 -2.28 5.06 13.44
C SER A 520 -1.88 4.44 12.10
N HIS A 521 -0.90 3.53 12.09
CA HIS A 521 -0.44 2.86 10.88
C HIS A 521 -1.50 1.87 10.35
N ASN A 522 -2.21 1.17 11.23
CA ASN A 522 -3.32 0.29 10.82
C ASN A 522 -4.46 1.08 10.16
N PHE A 523 -4.74 2.30 10.64
CA PHE A 523 -5.73 3.17 9.99
C PHE A 523 -5.28 3.61 8.59
N LEU A 524 -4.01 3.99 8.45
CA LEU A 524 -3.42 4.35 7.16
C LEU A 524 -3.49 3.19 6.15
N LEU A 525 -3.16 1.97 6.59
CA LEU A 525 -3.27 0.76 5.76
C LEU A 525 -4.72 0.47 5.36
N LEU A 526 -5.67 0.60 6.28
CA LEU A 526 -7.08 0.37 5.97
C LEU A 526 -7.61 1.40 4.96
N GLU A 527 -7.26 2.68 5.13
CA GLU A 527 -7.63 3.74 4.20
C GLU A 527 -7.07 3.46 2.79
N TYR A 528 -5.79 3.13 2.69
CA TYR A 528 -5.15 2.78 1.42
C TYR A 528 -5.77 1.54 0.76
N CYS A 529 -6.05 0.49 1.53
CA CYS A 529 -6.66 -0.74 1.01
C CYS A 529 -8.11 -0.58 0.52
N LEU A 530 -8.78 0.51 0.86
CA LEU A 530 -10.17 0.80 0.47
C LEU A 530 -10.28 1.88 -0.62
N GLU A 531 -9.16 2.50 -1.02
CA GLU A 531 -9.12 3.66 -1.93
C GLU A 531 -9.52 3.31 -3.37
N ASP A 532 -9.10 2.15 -3.87
CA ASP A 532 -9.39 1.67 -5.24
C ASP A 532 -10.75 0.95 -5.37
N LEU A 533 -11.41 0.64 -4.24
CA LEU A 533 -12.62 -0.18 -4.22
C LEU A 533 -13.89 0.67 -4.32
N ILE A 534 -14.88 0.18 -5.07
CA ILE A 534 -16.25 0.70 -5.00
C ILE A 534 -17.01 0.03 -3.83
N ASP A 535 -17.97 0.74 -3.25
CA ASP A 535 -18.63 0.37 -1.99
C ASP A 535 -19.31 -1.01 -2.04
N THR A 536 -19.82 -1.42 -3.21
CA THR A 536 -20.46 -2.73 -3.43
C THR A 536 -19.47 -3.90 -3.37
N ASP A 537 -18.22 -3.66 -3.77
CA ASP A 537 -17.26 -4.73 -4.04
C ASP A 537 -16.27 -4.92 -2.88
N VAL A 538 -16.34 -4.07 -1.85
CA VAL A 538 -15.48 -4.14 -0.66
C VAL A 538 -15.56 -5.51 0.00
N GLY A 539 -16.75 -6.07 0.16
CA GLY A 539 -16.93 -7.40 0.77
C GLY A 539 -16.28 -8.53 -0.03
N ILE A 540 -16.01 -8.33 -1.32
CA ILE A 540 -15.33 -9.30 -2.20
C ILE A 540 -13.82 -9.10 -2.14
N HIS A 541 -13.34 -7.89 -2.46
CA HIS A 541 -11.91 -7.62 -2.65
C HIS A 541 -11.15 -7.35 -1.36
N ALA A 542 -11.81 -6.88 -0.29
CA ALA A 542 -11.23 -6.71 1.04
C ALA A 542 -11.55 -7.86 2.00
N SER A 543 -12.09 -8.98 1.50
CA SER A 543 -12.40 -10.14 2.34
C SER A 543 -11.17 -10.66 3.07
N HIS A 544 -11.37 -11.03 4.35
CA HIS A 544 -10.37 -11.57 5.28
C HIS A 544 -9.22 -10.63 5.62
N LEU A 545 -9.40 -9.31 5.45
CA LEU A 545 -8.40 -8.32 5.83
C LEU A 545 -8.55 -7.91 7.31
N PRO A 546 -7.62 -8.26 8.22
CA PRO A 546 -7.78 -8.07 9.66
C PRO A 546 -7.36 -6.65 10.09
N LEU A 547 -7.98 -5.63 9.48
CA LEU A 547 -7.67 -4.21 9.71
C LEU A 547 -8.85 -3.41 10.26
N LEU A 548 -10.03 -4.02 10.44
CA LEU A 548 -11.25 -3.30 10.84
C LEU A 548 -11.21 -2.98 12.35
N PRO A 549 -11.08 -1.72 12.78
CA PRO A 549 -10.87 -1.41 14.20
C PRO A 549 -12.15 -1.56 15.03
N LEU A 550 -12.07 -2.31 16.13
CA LEU A 550 -13.18 -2.63 17.01
C LEU A 550 -13.10 -1.89 18.36
N ALA A 551 -14.26 -1.67 18.99
CA ALA A 551 -14.37 -1.01 20.29
C ALA A 551 -13.69 -1.78 21.43
N SER A 552 -13.47 -3.09 21.27
CA SER A 552 -12.68 -3.89 22.22
C SER A 552 -11.19 -3.51 22.22
N GLY A 553 -10.72 -2.80 21.19
CA GLY A 553 -9.31 -2.53 20.92
C GLY A 553 -8.66 -3.51 19.93
N ASP A 554 -9.37 -4.58 19.55
CA ASP A 554 -8.92 -5.57 18.56
C ASP A 554 -9.28 -5.15 17.13
N TYR A 555 -8.83 -5.95 16.15
CA TYR A 555 -9.16 -5.76 14.73
C TYR A 555 -9.99 -6.93 14.19
N GLY A 556 -11.13 -6.60 13.60
CA GLY A 556 -11.99 -7.51 12.85
C GLY A 556 -11.59 -7.60 11.38
N SER A 557 -12.28 -8.48 10.65
CA SER A 557 -12.08 -8.67 9.21
C SER A 557 -13.33 -8.37 8.41
N LEU A 558 -13.16 -7.68 7.28
CA LEU A 558 -14.23 -7.51 6.30
C LEU A 558 -14.50 -8.84 5.57
N SER A 559 -15.75 -9.08 5.22
CA SER A 559 -16.21 -10.22 4.43
C SER A 559 -17.48 -9.86 3.66
N ARG A 560 -17.97 -10.77 2.82
CA ARG A 560 -19.26 -10.63 2.14
C ARG A 560 -20.39 -10.56 3.18
N SER A 561 -21.47 -9.85 2.87
CA SER A 561 -22.61 -9.68 3.78
C SER A 561 -23.27 -10.99 4.23
N SER A 562 -23.13 -12.07 3.45
CA SER A 562 -23.65 -13.41 3.78
C SER A 562 -22.68 -14.28 4.61
N GLU A 563 -21.49 -13.79 4.92
CA GLU A 563 -20.40 -14.60 5.51
C GLU A 563 -19.78 -13.89 6.72
N GLY A 564 -19.53 -14.66 7.78
CA GLY A 564 -18.77 -14.20 8.94
C GLY A 564 -19.59 -13.47 10.02
N ILE A 565 -18.89 -12.65 10.80
CA ILE A 565 -19.46 -11.87 11.90
C ILE A 565 -19.90 -10.52 11.35
N VAL A 566 -21.10 -10.07 11.75
CA VAL A 566 -21.60 -8.73 11.42
C VAL A 566 -21.03 -7.70 12.39
N TYR A 567 -20.48 -6.62 11.84
CA TYR A 567 -19.97 -5.49 12.61
C TYR A 567 -20.90 -4.28 12.48
N TYR A 568 -21.04 -3.54 13.57
CA TYR A 568 -22.01 -2.46 13.70
C TYR A 568 -21.36 -1.09 13.82
N ILE A 569 -21.85 -0.15 13.02
CA ILE A 569 -21.54 1.28 13.15
C ILE A 569 -22.68 1.92 13.94
N CYS A 570 -22.35 2.42 15.13
CA CYS A 570 -23.32 2.92 16.10
C CYS A 570 -23.18 4.42 16.33
N ASN A 571 -24.27 5.10 16.68
CA ASN A 571 -24.25 6.44 17.25
C ASN A 571 -23.75 6.42 18.71
N GLU A 572 -23.68 7.57 19.38
CA GLU A 572 -23.16 7.68 20.75
C GLU A 572 -23.98 6.89 21.77
N LEU A 573 -25.31 6.95 21.68
CA LEU A 573 -26.20 6.25 22.61
C LEU A 573 -26.17 4.74 22.41
N GLU A 574 -26.21 4.28 21.16
CA GLU A 574 -26.09 2.87 20.79
C GLU A 574 -24.74 2.30 21.24
N TYR A 575 -23.66 3.06 21.08
CA TYR A 575 -22.34 2.63 21.51
C TYR A 575 -22.26 2.43 23.03
N MET A 576 -22.92 3.29 23.81
CA MET A 576 -23.05 3.10 25.27
C MET A 576 -23.93 1.91 25.63
N LEU A 577 -25.01 1.68 24.87
CA LEU A 577 -25.95 0.58 25.11
C LEU A 577 -25.34 -0.80 24.83
N LEU A 578 -24.50 -0.89 23.80
CA LEU A 578 -23.94 -2.14 23.28
C LEU A 578 -22.55 -2.48 23.83
N GLN A 579 -22.10 -1.83 24.91
CA GLN A 579 -20.73 -2.03 25.46
C GLN A 579 -20.37 -3.50 25.75
N GLN A 580 -21.34 -4.35 26.09
CA GLN A 580 -21.13 -5.78 26.32
C GLN A 580 -20.67 -6.54 25.05
N MET A 581 -20.91 -5.98 23.87
CA MET A 581 -20.55 -6.54 22.56
C MET A 581 -19.48 -5.68 21.85
N SER A 582 -18.55 -5.10 22.61
CA SER A 582 -17.48 -4.23 22.08
C SER A 582 -16.63 -4.89 20.98
N ASN A 583 -16.59 -6.22 20.91
CA ASN A 583 -15.95 -7.00 19.85
C ASN A 583 -16.71 -7.02 18.51
N ARG A 584 -17.93 -6.46 18.43
CA ARG A 584 -18.71 -6.31 17.18
C ARG A 584 -18.96 -4.85 16.82
N LEU A 585 -18.53 -3.90 17.64
CA LEU A 585 -18.73 -2.47 17.40
C LEU A 585 -17.49 -1.86 16.75
N ILE A 586 -17.71 -0.97 15.78
CA ILE A 586 -16.61 -0.21 15.17
C ILE A 586 -16.07 0.88 16.12
N ASP A 587 -14.75 1.00 16.10
CA ASP A 587 -13.95 2.07 16.70
C ASP A 587 -14.52 3.48 16.48
N ARG A 588 -15.15 4.16 17.46
CA ARG A 588 -15.59 5.57 17.26
C ARG A 588 -14.46 6.60 17.34
N THR A 589 -13.29 6.23 17.87
CA THR A 589 -12.08 7.08 17.98
C THR A 589 -11.23 7.09 16.71
N ILE A 590 -11.66 6.39 15.66
CA ILE A 590 -10.98 6.37 14.36
C ILE A 590 -11.12 7.73 13.63
N PRO A 591 -10.26 8.03 12.65
CA PRO A 591 -10.37 9.25 11.86
C PRO A 591 -11.75 9.40 11.20
N VAL A 592 -12.31 10.62 11.26
CA VAL A 592 -13.68 10.90 10.75
C VAL A 592 -13.85 10.50 9.28
N LYS A 593 -12.83 10.71 8.44
CA LYS A 593 -12.85 10.32 7.02
C LYS A 593 -13.04 8.80 6.85
N LEU A 594 -12.31 8.01 7.63
CA LEU A 594 -12.41 6.56 7.61
C LEU A 594 -13.77 6.08 8.14
N LEU A 595 -14.28 6.70 9.21
CA LEU A 595 -15.63 6.39 9.72
C LEU A 595 -16.72 6.67 8.67
N CYS A 596 -16.65 7.83 8.00
CA CYS A 596 -17.56 8.16 6.90
C CYS A 596 -17.47 7.12 5.77
N ARG A 597 -16.25 6.71 5.39
CA ARG A 597 -16.03 5.68 4.36
C ARG A 597 -16.67 4.34 4.74
N LEU A 598 -16.46 3.88 5.98
CA LEU A 598 -17.07 2.64 6.49
C LEU A 598 -18.60 2.74 6.56
N THR A 599 -19.14 3.91 6.89
CA THR A 599 -20.60 4.15 6.91
C THR A 599 -21.19 4.08 5.51
N SER A 600 -20.52 4.64 4.50
CA SER A 600 -20.96 4.50 3.10
C SER A 600 -20.99 3.04 2.65
N ILE A 601 -19.96 2.26 2.99
CA ILE A 601 -19.91 0.82 2.69
C ILE A 601 -21.06 0.07 3.40
N ALA A 602 -21.33 0.39 4.66
CA ALA A 602 -22.41 -0.20 5.43
C ALA A 602 -23.80 0.07 4.83
N ASN A 603 -24.03 1.25 4.24
CA ASN A 603 -25.30 1.61 3.62
C ASN A 603 -25.61 0.84 2.33
N VAL A 604 -24.59 0.28 1.67
CA VAL A 604 -24.74 -0.45 0.39
C VAL A 604 -24.92 -1.96 0.62
N SER A 605 -24.71 -2.46 1.84
CA SER A 605 -24.89 -3.86 2.23
C SER A 605 -24.06 -4.88 1.43
N GLY A 606 -22.94 -4.45 0.82
CA GLY A 606 -22.02 -5.32 0.08
C GLY A 606 -21.02 -6.08 0.97
N ALA A 607 -20.81 -5.62 2.20
CA ALA A 607 -19.91 -6.20 3.19
C ALA A 607 -20.66 -6.55 4.49
N ASN A 608 -20.00 -7.26 5.40
CA ASN A 608 -20.48 -7.58 6.76
C ASN A 608 -20.49 -6.37 7.73
N LEU A 609 -20.73 -5.16 7.21
CA LEU A 609 -20.85 -3.91 7.96
C LEU A 609 -22.29 -3.42 7.86
N VAL A 610 -22.87 -3.06 9.01
CA VAL A 610 -24.26 -2.58 9.08
C VAL A 610 -24.32 -1.32 9.94
N VAL A 611 -25.06 -0.31 9.49
CA VAL A 611 -25.42 0.83 10.35
C VAL A 611 -26.48 0.34 11.32
N PHE A 612 -26.18 0.45 12.61
CA PHE A 612 -27.05 -0.10 13.64
C PHE A 612 -28.41 0.60 13.63
N SER A 613 -29.50 -0.18 13.74
CA SER A 613 -30.84 0.34 13.88
C SER A 613 -31.65 -0.44 14.93
N VAL A 614 -32.86 0.03 15.20
CA VAL A 614 -33.79 -0.63 16.13
C VAL A 614 -34.09 -2.06 15.69
N ASN A 615 -34.15 -2.35 14.39
CA ASN A 615 -34.46 -3.69 13.91
C ASN A 615 -33.37 -4.70 14.25
N GLU A 616 -32.09 -4.33 14.06
CA GLU A 616 -30.95 -5.16 14.47
C GLU A 616 -30.93 -5.32 15.99
N PHE A 617 -31.26 -4.26 16.74
CA PHE A 617 -31.32 -4.35 18.19
C PHE A 617 -32.38 -5.34 18.68
N VAL A 618 -33.57 -5.38 18.06
CA VAL A 618 -34.62 -6.36 18.39
C VAL A 618 -34.14 -7.79 18.13
N GLN A 619 -33.39 -8.02 17.05
CA GLN A 619 -32.82 -9.34 16.73
C GLN A 619 -31.75 -9.77 17.76
N LEU A 620 -30.92 -8.82 18.21
CA LEU A 620 -29.85 -9.04 19.19
C LEU A 620 -30.33 -8.96 20.64
N PHE A 621 -31.60 -8.63 20.90
CA PHE A 621 -32.09 -8.35 22.24
C PHE A 621 -31.85 -9.53 23.21
N SER A 622 -31.94 -10.77 22.72
CA SER A 622 -31.64 -11.98 23.50
C SER A 622 -30.19 -12.13 23.95
N GLU A 623 -29.25 -11.34 23.42
CA GLU A 623 -27.87 -11.29 23.91
C GLU A 623 -27.76 -10.43 25.19
N PHE A 624 -28.69 -9.49 25.41
CA PHE A 624 -28.70 -8.56 26.56
C PHE A 624 -29.66 -8.95 27.67
N VAL A 625 -30.70 -9.71 27.36
CA VAL A 625 -31.67 -10.22 28.33
C VAL A 625 -31.80 -11.74 28.22
N PRO A 626 -32.18 -12.45 29.31
CA PRO A 626 -32.33 -13.89 29.27
C PRO A 626 -33.30 -14.34 28.17
N ALA A 627 -32.86 -15.24 27.28
CA ALA A 627 -33.65 -15.73 26.15
C ALA A 627 -35.00 -16.34 26.58
N GLU A 628 -35.06 -16.89 27.80
CA GLU A 628 -36.26 -17.44 28.41
C GLU A 628 -37.38 -16.42 28.65
N TRP A 629 -37.09 -15.12 28.56
CA TRP A 629 -38.08 -14.07 28.74
C TRP A 629 -38.98 -13.90 27.52
N LYS A 630 -38.53 -14.34 26.34
CA LYS A 630 -39.30 -14.20 25.11
C LYS A 630 -40.68 -14.87 25.23
N TYR A 631 -41.71 -14.14 24.85
CA TYR A 631 -43.13 -14.50 24.94
C TYR A 631 -43.71 -14.68 26.34
N LYS A 632 -42.93 -14.53 27.43
CA LYS A 632 -43.47 -14.55 28.79
C LYS A 632 -44.18 -13.23 29.08
N MET A 633 -45.40 -13.34 29.62
CA MET A 633 -46.19 -12.16 30.01
C MET A 633 -45.60 -11.39 31.20
N LYS A 634 -44.97 -12.12 32.13
CA LYS A 634 -44.43 -11.60 33.38
C LYS A 634 -43.13 -12.33 33.72
N VAL A 635 -42.08 -11.58 34.07
CA VAL A 635 -40.79 -12.13 34.53
C VAL A 635 -40.28 -11.38 35.75
N LEU A 636 -39.55 -12.06 36.63
CA LEU A 636 -38.92 -11.44 37.79
C LEU A 636 -37.64 -10.74 37.34
N TRP A 637 -37.50 -9.45 37.66
CA TRP A 637 -36.34 -8.64 37.31
C TRP A 637 -35.66 -8.07 38.56
N ASN A 638 -34.54 -8.71 38.92
CA ASN A 638 -33.69 -8.30 40.03
C ASN A 638 -32.32 -7.84 39.51
N PRO A 639 -32.10 -6.54 39.29
CA PRO A 639 -30.86 -6.01 38.73
C PRO A 639 -29.67 -6.03 39.70
N SER A 640 -29.90 -6.12 41.01
CA SER A 640 -28.84 -6.10 42.04
C SER A 640 -28.26 -7.48 42.38
N SER A 641 -29.01 -8.55 42.14
CA SER A 641 -28.72 -9.88 42.70
C SER A 641 -28.44 -10.95 41.64
N ASN A 642 -28.80 -10.71 40.38
CA ASN A 642 -28.57 -11.65 39.30
C ASN A 642 -27.78 -10.98 38.15
N SER A 643 -26.57 -11.48 37.90
CA SER A 643 -25.68 -10.95 36.87
C SER A 643 -26.18 -11.21 35.44
N THR A 644 -27.17 -12.09 35.23
CA THR A 644 -27.76 -12.34 33.91
C THR A 644 -28.91 -11.39 33.58
N HIS A 645 -29.35 -10.56 34.54
CA HIS A 645 -30.36 -9.55 34.31
C HIS A 645 -29.73 -8.23 33.87
N PRO A 646 -30.41 -7.45 33.02
CA PRO A 646 -29.94 -6.11 32.66
C PRO A 646 -29.85 -5.24 33.92
N ALA A 647 -28.73 -4.55 34.10
CA ALA A 647 -28.52 -3.63 35.20
C ALA A 647 -29.45 -2.41 35.09
N SER A 648 -29.81 -1.80 36.22
CA SER A 648 -30.67 -0.62 36.26
C SER A 648 -30.15 0.54 35.40
N SER A 649 -28.83 0.75 35.36
CA SER A 649 -28.19 1.79 34.54
C SER A 649 -28.31 1.51 33.03
N TRP A 650 -28.12 0.25 32.62
CA TRP A 650 -28.33 -0.15 31.23
C TRP A 650 -29.80 0.00 30.83
N PHE A 651 -30.72 -0.35 31.72
CA PHE A 651 -32.15 -0.25 31.47
C PHE A 651 -32.63 1.21 31.30
N LEU A 652 -32.03 2.16 32.03
CA LEU A 652 -32.24 3.60 31.81
C LEU A 652 -31.76 4.05 30.42
N LEU A 653 -30.57 3.59 29.99
CA LEU A 653 -30.04 3.88 28.66
C LEU A 653 -30.93 3.27 27.56
N PHE A 654 -31.44 2.05 27.77
CA PHE A 654 -32.37 1.37 26.89
C PHE A 654 -33.66 2.19 26.69
N TRP A 655 -34.30 2.65 27.76
CA TRP A 655 -35.51 3.47 27.64
C TRP A 655 -35.25 4.86 27.05
N ARG A 656 -34.07 5.43 27.27
CA ARG A 656 -33.63 6.64 26.56
C ARG A 656 -33.48 6.38 25.05
N TYR A 657 -32.85 5.27 24.68
CA TYR A 657 -32.71 4.86 23.28
C TYR A 657 -34.07 4.64 22.60
N LEU A 658 -34.99 3.93 23.26
CA LEU A 658 -36.34 3.73 22.73
C LEU A 658 -37.05 5.06 22.48
N ARG A 659 -36.96 6.01 23.42
CA ARG A 659 -37.58 7.33 23.28
C ARG A 659 -37.06 8.11 22.06
N GLU A 660 -35.76 8.02 21.79
CA GLU A 660 -35.11 8.83 20.74
C GLU A 660 -35.13 8.17 19.36
N GLN A 661 -35.08 6.82 19.28
CA GLN A 661 -34.85 6.08 18.03
C GLN A 661 -35.98 5.09 17.68
N CYS A 662 -36.89 4.75 18.60
CA CYS A 662 -37.98 3.82 18.35
C CYS A 662 -39.32 4.58 18.24
N GLU A 663 -40.06 4.36 17.16
CA GLU A 663 -41.38 4.98 16.96
C GLU A 663 -42.50 4.13 17.57
N GLU A 664 -42.37 2.79 17.48
CA GLU A 664 -43.37 1.83 17.94
C GLU A 664 -42.80 0.82 18.93
N LEU A 665 -43.39 0.74 20.14
CA LEU A 665 -43.01 -0.27 21.13
C LEU A 665 -43.47 -1.68 20.74
N SER A 666 -44.33 -1.77 19.73
CA SER A 666 -44.84 -3.00 19.12
C SER A 666 -43.72 -3.95 18.68
N LEU A 667 -42.57 -3.41 18.25
CA LEU A 667 -41.38 -4.16 17.83
C LEU A 667 -40.77 -5.02 18.96
N PHE A 668 -40.84 -4.53 20.20
CA PHE A 668 -40.45 -5.28 21.40
C PHE A 668 -41.62 -6.03 22.01
N GLY A 669 -42.72 -6.15 21.29
CA GLY A 669 -43.96 -6.76 21.76
C GLY A 669 -43.77 -8.19 22.21
N ASP A 670 -42.74 -8.92 21.79
CA ASP A 670 -42.43 -10.29 22.25
C ASP A 670 -41.68 -10.36 23.60
N TRP A 671 -41.23 -9.22 24.12
CA TRP A 671 -40.35 -9.16 25.28
C TRP A 671 -41.00 -8.41 26.45
N PRO A 672 -40.81 -8.89 27.69
CA PRO A 672 -41.23 -8.15 28.87
C PRO A 672 -40.27 -6.99 29.15
N ILE A 673 -40.66 -5.78 28.75
CA ILE A 673 -39.85 -4.56 28.85
C ILE A 673 -40.43 -3.49 29.77
N ILE A 674 -41.68 -3.64 30.26
CA ILE A 674 -42.33 -2.63 31.10
C ILE A 674 -42.15 -2.99 32.59
N PRO A 675 -41.41 -2.21 33.39
CA PRO A 675 -41.16 -2.53 34.79
C PRO A 675 -42.34 -2.20 35.70
N SER A 676 -42.48 -3.01 36.74
CA SER A 676 -43.49 -2.83 37.79
C SER A 676 -42.86 -2.69 39.16
N VAL A 677 -43.57 -2.01 40.06
CA VAL A 677 -43.15 -1.81 41.46
C VAL A 677 -42.99 -3.14 42.22
N SER A 678 -43.59 -4.21 41.71
CA SER A 678 -43.46 -5.57 42.26
C SER A 678 -42.12 -6.27 41.95
N GLY A 679 -41.17 -5.58 41.30
CA GLY A 679 -39.89 -6.17 40.87
C GLY A 679 -40.01 -7.09 39.65
N HIS A 680 -41.09 -6.95 38.87
CA HIS A 680 -41.33 -7.75 37.67
C HIS A 680 -41.38 -6.88 36.41
N LEU A 681 -40.96 -7.44 35.28
CA LEU A 681 -41.16 -6.87 33.94
C LEU A 681 -42.35 -7.53 33.25
N TYR A 682 -43.12 -6.72 32.52
CA TYR A 682 -44.32 -7.12 31.81
C TYR A 682 -44.19 -6.91 30.30
N ARG A 683 -44.79 -7.82 29.54
CA ARG A 683 -44.91 -7.73 28.08
C ARG A 683 -45.89 -6.61 27.71
N PRO A 684 -45.57 -5.71 26.75
CA PRO A 684 -46.51 -4.71 26.26
C PRO A 684 -47.79 -5.38 25.72
N SER A 685 -48.93 -5.15 26.38
CA SER A 685 -50.24 -5.68 25.97
C SER A 685 -51.28 -4.56 25.96
N ARG A 686 -52.09 -4.50 24.88
CA ARG A 686 -53.23 -3.58 24.79
C ARG A 686 -54.42 -4.02 25.66
N GLN A 687 -54.45 -5.29 26.05
CA GLN A 687 -55.55 -5.89 26.82
C GLN A 687 -55.31 -5.89 28.33
N LYS A 688 -54.04 -5.86 28.77
CA LYS A 688 -53.67 -5.84 30.19
C LYS A 688 -52.63 -4.76 30.40
N LYS A 689 -53.10 -3.56 30.69
CA LYS A 689 -52.24 -2.37 30.78
C LYS A 689 -51.80 -2.15 32.23
N LEU A 690 -50.64 -1.53 32.43
CA LEU A 690 -50.15 -1.16 33.76
C LEU A 690 -50.72 0.19 34.18
N LEU A 691 -50.87 0.45 35.48
CA LEU A 691 -51.30 1.75 35.99
C LEU A 691 -50.11 2.68 36.26
N ASN A 692 -50.14 3.89 35.72
CA ASN A 692 -49.21 4.95 36.12
C ASN A 692 -49.78 5.76 37.30
N LEU A 693 -49.19 5.59 38.49
CA LEU A 693 -49.72 6.19 39.73
C LEU A 693 -49.13 7.56 40.09
N GLN A 694 -48.26 8.16 39.27
CA GLN A 694 -47.54 9.41 39.61
C GLN A 694 -48.45 10.58 40.02
N LYS A 695 -49.72 10.58 39.61
CA LYS A 695 -50.70 11.65 39.87
C LYS A 695 -51.70 11.35 41.00
N LEU A 696 -51.60 10.19 41.68
CA LEU A 696 -52.56 9.74 42.70
C LEU A 696 -52.04 9.93 44.13
N SER A 697 -52.96 10.07 45.10
CA SER A 697 -52.64 10.15 46.53
C SER A 697 -52.03 8.83 47.03
N GLU A 698 -51.09 8.89 47.99
CA GLU A 698 -50.46 7.69 48.58
C GLU A 698 -51.48 6.69 49.12
N LYS A 699 -52.62 7.17 49.65
CA LYS A 699 -53.73 6.35 50.11
C LYS A 699 -54.34 5.53 48.97
N MET A 700 -54.64 6.16 47.83
CA MET A 700 -55.19 5.48 46.67
C MET A 700 -54.19 4.47 46.08
N GLN A 701 -52.90 4.82 46.08
CA GLN A 701 -51.86 3.88 45.65
C GLN A 701 -51.84 2.62 46.53
N HIS A 702 -51.93 2.77 47.85
CA HIS A 702 -51.99 1.64 48.79
C HIS A 702 -53.23 0.75 48.55
N VAL A 703 -54.39 1.36 48.27
CA VAL A 703 -55.62 0.63 47.93
C VAL A 703 -55.44 -0.21 46.67
N LEU A 704 -54.88 0.38 45.60
CA LEU A 704 -54.67 -0.32 44.33
C LEU A 704 -53.63 -1.45 44.43
N VAL A 705 -52.58 -1.26 45.25
CA VAL A 705 -51.62 -2.32 45.59
C VAL A 705 -52.31 -3.48 46.30
N LYS A 706 -53.18 -3.21 47.29
CA LYS A 706 -53.94 -4.23 48.03
C LYS A 706 -54.93 -5.00 47.14
N ILE A 707 -55.55 -4.33 46.16
CA ILE A 707 -56.44 -4.98 45.18
C ILE A 707 -55.65 -5.90 44.24
N GLY A 708 -54.33 -5.69 44.10
CA GLY A 708 -53.46 -6.50 43.25
C GLY A 708 -53.29 -5.96 41.83
N CYS A 709 -53.62 -4.69 41.59
CA CYS A 709 -53.43 -4.05 40.29
C CYS A 709 -51.93 -3.97 39.93
N THR A 710 -51.61 -4.14 38.65
CA THR A 710 -50.22 -4.08 38.16
C THR A 710 -49.79 -2.63 37.94
N ILE A 711 -48.81 -2.18 38.73
CA ILE A 711 -48.39 -0.77 38.79
C ILE A 711 -47.05 -0.58 38.09
N LEU A 712 -46.95 0.47 37.26
CA LEU A 712 -45.73 0.89 36.58
C LEU A 712 -44.69 1.42 37.59
N ASP A 713 -43.44 0.96 37.49
CA ASP A 713 -42.34 1.53 38.26
C ASP A 713 -41.81 2.80 37.58
N SER A 714 -42.03 3.95 38.20
CA SER A 714 -41.61 5.24 37.65
C SER A 714 -40.13 5.59 37.87
N ASN A 715 -39.40 4.79 38.64
CA ASN A 715 -37.98 5.04 38.93
C ASN A 715 -37.07 4.92 37.69
N TYR A 716 -37.55 4.28 36.62
CA TYR A 716 -36.77 4.01 35.41
C TYR A 716 -37.02 4.98 34.24
N CYS A 717 -37.66 6.14 34.49
CA CYS A 717 -37.84 7.22 33.50
C CYS A 717 -38.45 6.75 32.15
N ILE A 718 -39.51 5.94 32.23
CA ILE A 718 -40.19 5.32 31.10
C ILE A 718 -41.10 6.37 30.44
N GLU A 719 -40.59 7.05 29.43
CA GLU A 719 -41.38 7.98 28.62
C GLU A 719 -41.22 7.61 27.16
N HIS A 720 -42.33 7.32 26.49
CA HIS A 720 -42.40 6.97 25.09
C HIS A 720 -43.79 7.34 24.53
N PRO A 721 -43.91 7.87 23.30
CA PRO A 721 -45.21 8.27 22.74
C PRO A 721 -46.25 7.13 22.71
N ASP A 722 -45.82 5.92 22.32
CA ASP A 722 -46.66 4.71 22.24
C ASP A 722 -47.02 4.09 23.61
N LEU A 723 -46.50 4.61 24.72
CA LEU A 723 -46.73 4.05 26.06
C LEU A 723 -48.22 4.11 26.46
N ILE A 724 -48.98 5.08 25.94
CA ILE A 724 -50.43 5.25 26.17
C ILE A 724 -51.25 4.02 25.79
N ASN A 725 -50.74 3.19 24.88
CA ASN A 725 -51.40 1.96 24.44
C ASN A 725 -51.22 0.79 25.41
N TYR A 726 -50.25 0.89 26.33
CA TYR A 726 -49.83 -0.20 27.23
C TYR A 726 -49.93 0.15 28.71
N VAL A 727 -50.16 1.43 29.02
CA VAL A 727 -50.26 1.95 30.38
C VAL A 727 -51.55 2.78 30.50
N HIS A 728 -52.38 2.46 31.47
CA HIS A 728 -53.51 3.29 31.86
C HIS A 728 -53.02 4.53 32.62
N ASP A 729 -53.61 5.67 32.26
CA ASP A 729 -53.49 6.88 33.06
C ASP A 729 -54.17 6.69 34.42
N ALA A 730 -53.75 7.50 35.38
CA ALA A 730 -54.32 7.57 36.73
C ALA A 730 -55.70 8.28 36.76
N ASP A 731 -56.60 7.90 35.86
CA ASP A 731 -57.97 8.39 35.78
C ASP A 731 -59.00 7.32 36.15
N ALA A 732 -60.26 7.74 36.37
CA ALA A 732 -61.32 6.81 36.78
C ALA A 732 -61.55 5.64 35.80
N PRO A 733 -61.58 5.85 34.47
CA PRO A 733 -61.64 4.75 33.50
C PRO A 733 -60.46 3.77 33.65
N GLY A 734 -59.22 4.28 33.68
CA GLY A 734 -58.04 3.44 33.77
C GLY A 734 -57.97 2.61 35.05
N ILE A 735 -58.39 3.17 36.19
CA ILE A 735 -58.48 2.43 37.46
C ILE A 735 -59.56 1.34 37.39
N LEU A 736 -60.73 1.64 36.81
CA LEU A 736 -61.79 0.64 36.67
C LEU A 736 -61.34 -0.52 35.78
N ASP A 737 -60.79 -0.22 34.60
CA ASP A 737 -60.24 -1.24 33.71
C ASP A 737 -59.19 -2.08 34.42
N ALA A 738 -58.27 -1.45 35.16
CA ALA A 738 -57.24 -2.17 35.91
C ALA A 738 -57.76 -3.01 37.08
N ILE A 739 -58.88 -2.64 37.72
CA ILE A 739 -59.53 -3.46 38.75
C ILE A 739 -60.19 -4.69 38.11
N TYR A 740 -60.88 -4.48 36.98
CA TYR A 740 -61.55 -5.56 36.24
C TYR A 740 -60.56 -6.48 35.51
N ASP A 741 -59.36 -6.00 35.17
CA ASP A 741 -58.28 -6.81 34.61
C ASP A 741 -57.71 -7.85 35.59
N VAL A 742 -57.85 -7.62 36.91
CA VAL A 742 -57.34 -8.49 37.96
C VAL A 742 -58.24 -9.72 38.19
N SER A 743 -59.54 -9.66 37.89
CA SER A 743 -60.49 -10.74 38.17
C SER A 743 -61.62 -10.86 37.15
N SER A 744 -61.99 -12.09 36.82
CA SER A 744 -63.29 -12.37 36.18
C SER A 744 -64.44 -11.92 37.09
N SER A 745 -65.58 -11.56 36.50
CA SER A 745 -66.74 -10.89 37.13
C SER A 745 -67.18 -11.43 38.51
N ASP A 746 -67.00 -12.73 38.79
CA ASP A 746 -67.43 -13.34 40.05
C ASP A 746 -66.43 -13.17 41.23
N GLY A 747 -65.18 -12.78 40.97
CA GLY A 747 -64.11 -12.68 41.99
C GLY A 747 -63.91 -11.27 42.59
N ILE A 748 -64.57 -10.24 42.05
CA ILE A 748 -64.42 -8.85 42.50
C ILE A 748 -64.90 -8.66 43.95
N ASN A 749 -65.97 -9.37 44.33
CA ASN A 749 -66.48 -9.37 45.69
C ASN A 749 -65.48 -9.96 46.70
N GLN A 750 -64.65 -10.92 46.30
CA GLN A 750 -63.61 -11.50 47.17
C GLN A 750 -62.38 -10.59 47.26
N LEU A 751 -62.00 -9.91 46.18
CA LEU A 751 -60.86 -8.99 46.17
C LEU A 751 -61.10 -7.76 47.05
N LEU A 752 -62.30 -7.18 46.99
CA LEU A 752 -62.62 -5.96 47.75
C LEU A 752 -62.94 -6.27 49.22
N GLN A 753 -63.15 -7.53 49.60
CA GLN A 753 -63.22 -7.97 51.00
C GLN A 753 -61.91 -7.70 51.78
N CYS A 754 -60.77 -7.64 51.09
CA CYS A 754 -59.47 -7.34 51.69
C CYS A 754 -59.29 -5.85 52.08
N LEU A 755 -60.18 -4.96 51.64
CA LEU A 755 -60.12 -3.52 51.93
C LEU A 755 -60.85 -3.16 53.22
N GLU A 756 -60.25 -2.25 53.99
CA GLU A 756 -60.89 -1.63 55.16
C GLU A 756 -62.01 -0.65 54.73
N ALA A 757 -62.92 -0.33 55.66
CA ALA A 757 -64.02 0.61 55.40
C ALA A 757 -63.54 1.96 54.83
N LYS A 758 -62.47 2.53 55.41
CA LYS A 758 -61.88 3.80 54.96
C LYS A 758 -61.27 3.70 53.56
N GLU A 759 -60.73 2.55 53.19
CA GLU A 759 -60.12 2.30 51.89
C GLU A 759 -61.18 2.18 50.78
N ARG A 760 -62.33 1.56 51.09
CA ARG A 760 -63.48 1.51 50.19
C ARG A 760 -64.11 2.88 49.97
N ASP A 761 -64.19 3.70 51.03
CA ASP A 761 -64.68 5.07 50.90
C ASP A 761 -63.75 5.93 50.03
N GLU A 762 -62.42 5.79 50.18
CA GLU A 762 -61.46 6.51 49.34
C GLU A 762 -61.61 6.12 47.86
N LEU A 763 -61.78 4.83 47.55
CA LEU A 763 -62.05 4.35 46.19
C LEU A 763 -63.37 4.91 45.63
N ARG A 764 -64.43 4.91 46.45
CA ARG A 764 -65.73 5.49 46.09
C ARG A 764 -65.63 6.98 45.80
N GLN A 765 -65.04 7.75 46.71
CA GLN A 765 -64.89 9.20 46.58
C GLN A 765 -64.10 9.58 45.33
N PHE A 766 -63.06 8.80 44.99
CA PHE A 766 -62.29 9.02 43.77
C PHE A 766 -63.10 8.76 42.49
N LEU A 767 -63.87 7.65 42.45
CA LEU A 767 -64.69 7.30 41.30
C LEU A 767 -65.89 8.25 41.13
N LEU A 768 -66.44 8.75 42.24
CA LEU A 768 -67.52 9.75 42.26
C LEU A 768 -67.00 11.20 42.30
N ASP A 769 -65.77 11.47 41.85
CA ASP A 769 -65.28 12.84 41.71
C ASP A 769 -65.93 13.51 40.48
N PRO A 770 -66.58 14.69 40.62
CA PRO A 770 -67.22 15.40 39.52
C PRO A 770 -66.33 15.58 38.28
N LYS A 771 -65.00 15.67 38.45
CA LYS A 771 -64.04 15.91 37.36
C LYS A 771 -64.03 14.83 36.27
N TRP A 772 -64.50 13.62 36.57
CA TRP A 772 -64.54 12.51 35.62
C TRP A 772 -65.77 12.53 34.70
N PHE A 773 -66.84 13.20 35.13
CA PHE A 773 -68.08 13.31 34.38
C PHE A 773 -68.09 14.54 33.46
N VAL A 774 -67.20 15.50 33.69
CA VAL A 774 -66.99 16.66 32.83
C VAL A 774 -66.25 16.22 31.55
N GLY A 775 -66.88 16.42 30.39
CA GLY A 775 -66.28 16.12 29.08
C GLY A 775 -66.38 14.67 28.62
N LYS A 776 -67.27 13.85 29.20
CA LYS A 776 -67.48 12.42 28.86
C LYS A 776 -66.20 11.57 28.94
N LYS A 777 -65.38 11.75 29.97
CA LYS A 777 -64.20 10.89 30.18
C LYS A 777 -64.58 9.47 30.60
N MET A 778 -65.69 9.31 31.30
CA MET A 778 -66.26 8.02 31.68
C MET A 778 -67.39 7.66 30.70
N ASP A 779 -67.30 6.49 30.06
CA ASP A 779 -68.36 5.99 29.17
C ASP A 779 -69.41 5.16 29.93
N ASP A 780 -70.48 4.77 29.23
CA ASP A 780 -71.58 4.00 29.80
C ASP A 780 -71.13 2.63 30.34
N SER A 781 -70.08 2.04 29.77
CA SER A 781 -69.52 0.74 30.21
C SER A 781 -68.73 0.88 31.52
N HIS A 782 -67.93 1.94 31.68
CA HIS A 782 -67.23 2.24 32.92
C HIS A 782 -68.22 2.60 34.03
N ILE A 783 -69.28 3.36 33.72
CA ILE A 783 -70.36 3.66 34.68
C ILE A 783 -71.04 2.36 35.11
N GLN A 784 -71.32 1.45 34.17
CA GLN A 784 -71.89 0.14 34.49
C GLN A 784 -70.96 -0.68 35.38
N ASN A 785 -69.67 -0.78 35.05
CA ASN A 785 -68.67 -1.46 35.87
C ASN A 785 -68.60 -0.86 37.30
N SER A 786 -68.61 0.47 37.41
CA SER A 786 -68.64 1.15 38.71
C SER A 786 -69.91 0.84 39.54
N LYS A 787 -71.05 0.50 38.93
CA LYS A 787 -72.26 0.05 39.66
C LYS A 787 -72.10 -1.33 40.30
N TRP A 788 -71.34 -2.21 39.67
CA TRP A 788 -71.11 -3.58 40.13
C TRP A 788 -70.07 -3.69 41.25
N LEU A 789 -69.38 -2.58 41.59
CA LEU A 789 -68.39 -2.57 42.66
C LEU A 789 -69.07 -2.48 44.05
N PRO A 790 -68.75 -3.38 45.00
CA PRO A 790 -69.22 -3.34 46.38
C PRO A 790 -68.51 -2.28 47.24
N ILE A 791 -68.60 -1.01 46.82
CA ILE A 791 -67.96 0.14 47.48
C ILE A 791 -68.98 1.12 48.09
N TYR A 792 -70.27 0.87 47.93
CA TYR A 792 -71.34 1.73 48.42
C TYR A 792 -71.83 1.25 49.79
N ARG A 793 -71.88 2.16 50.75
CA ARG A 793 -72.34 1.90 52.12
C ARG A 793 -73.86 1.73 52.13
N VAL A 794 -74.36 0.63 52.68
CA VAL A 794 -75.80 0.35 52.79
C VAL A 794 -76.23 0.13 54.23
N TYR A 795 -77.45 0.55 54.58
CA TYR A 795 -77.98 0.37 55.93
C TYR A 795 -78.11 -1.13 56.26
N ASP A 796 -77.67 -1.56 57.44
CA ASP A 796 -77.95 -2.90 57.96
C ASP A 796 -78.84 -2.71 59.18
N GLY A 797 -79.98 -3.39 59.22
CA GLY A 797 -81.06 -3.12 60.19
C GLY A 797 -80.72 -3.38 61.67
N GLU A 798 -79.44 -3.66 62.01
CA GLU A 798 -78.96 -3.89 63.37
C GLU A 798 -77.63 -3.17 63.62
N SER A 799 -77.65 -2.14 64.49
CA SER A 799 -76.52 -1.37 65.03
C SER A 799 -75.65 -0.57 64.03
N THR A 800 -75.31 0.67 64.42
CA THR A 800 -74.60 1.67 63.60
C THR A 800 -73.11 1.41 63.36
N ASP A 801 -72.52 0.37 63.98
CA ASP A 801 -71.06 0.18 64.00
C ASP A 801 -70.50 -0.81 62.96
N ASN A 802 -71.35 -1.58 62.25
CA ASN A 802 -70.89 -2.45 61.16
C ASN A 802 -71.32 -1.91 59.79
N SER A 803 -70.50 -1.04 59.21
CA SER A 803 -70.75 -0.51 57.86
C SER A 803 -70.67 -1.62 56.80
N LYS A 804 -71.83 -2.05 56.31
CA LYS A 804 -71.98 -3.03 55.23
C LYS A 804 -71.84 -2.34 53.87
N TYR A 805 -71.17 -3.01 52.94
CA TYR A 805 -70.94 -2.51 51.59
C TYR A 805 -71.63 -3.43 50.59
N SER A 806 -72.23 -2.82 49.55
CA SER A 806 -72.94 -3.53 48.49
C SER A 806 -72.68 -2.85 47.15
N ASP A 807 -72.88 -3.59 46.06
CA ASP A 807 -73.02 -3.01 44.73
C ASP A 807 -74.41 -2.35 44.56
N LEU A 808 -74.59 -1.59 43.49
CA LEU A 808 -75.83 -0.84 43.20
C LEU A 808 -76.91 -1.65 42.48
N VAL A 809 -76.58 -2.84 41.97
CA VAL A 809 -77.42 -3.60 41.03
C VAL A 809 -78.15 -4.75 41.71
N ASN A 810 -77.48 -5.45 42.64
CA ASN A 810 -77.94 -6.72 43.22
C ASN A 810 -78.01 -6.67 44.75
N PRO A 811 -79.19 -6.42 45.35
CA PRO A 811 -80.41 -5.89 44.74
C PRO A 811 -80.31 -4.39 44.42
N ARG A 812 -81.18 -3.90 43.54
CA ARG A 812 -81.24 -2.49 43.11
C ARG A 812 -81.27 -1.57 44.33
N LYS A 813 -80.32 -0.63 44.39
CA LYS A 813 -80.22 0.33 45.50
C LYS A 813 -80.94 1.64 45.20
N PHE A 814 -81.41 2.30 46.26
CA PHE A 814 -82.09 3.58 46.21
C PHE A 814 -81.46 4.60 47.14
N LEU A 815 -81.64 5.89 46.81
CA LEU A 815 -81.39 6.96 47.77
C LEU A 815 -82.57 7.03 48.75
N PRO A 816 -82.33 7.26 50.06
CA PRO A 816 -83.38 7.28 51.06
C PRO A 816 -84.40 8.40 50.79
N PRO A 817 -85.71 8.19 51.06
CA PRO A 817 -86.69 9.27 51.03
C PRO A 817 -86.33 10.39 52.02
N ILE A 818 -86.69 11.63 51.68
CA ILE A 818 -86.44 12.81 52.52
C ILE A 818 -87.34 12.73 53.76
N ASP A 819 -86.84 13.10 54.93
CA ASP A 819 -87.59 13.17 56.19
C ASP A 819 -88.22 11.85 56.68
N CYS A 820 -87.55 10.71 56.45
CA CYS A 820 -87.92 9.40 57.03
C CYS A 820 -86.90 8.93 58.09
N PRO A 821 -87.33 8.24 59.17
CA PRO A 821 -86.41 7.72 60.18
C PRO A 821 -85.41 6.70 59.65
N GLU A 822 -84.13 6.83 60.00
CA GLU A 822 -83.05 5.95 59.53
C GLU A 822 -83.21 4.49 59.97
N CYS A 823 -83.89 4.24 61.10
CA CYS A 823 -84.15 2.90 61.63
C CYS A 823 -85.02 2.02 60.72
N LEU A 824 -85.66 2.60 59.70
CA LEU A 824 -86.49 1.87 58.73
C LEU A 824 -85.74 1.48 57.46
N PHE A 825 -84.53 2.00 57.27
CA PHE A 825 -83.76 1.72 56.08
C PHE A 825 -83.08 0.36 56.19
N THR A 826 -83.28 -0.46 55.16
CA THR A 826 -82.63 -1.76 55.00
C THR A 826 -81.45 -1.65 54.03
N SER A 827 -80.82 -2.79 53.74
CA SER A 827 -79.68 -2.89 52.81
C SER A 827 -79.97 -2.44 51.37
N GLU A 828 -81.19 -2.03 51.05
CA GLU A 828 -81.58 -1.42 49.77
C GLU A 828 -81.27 0.08 49.68
N PHE A 829 -80.99 0.75 50.81
CA PHE A 829 -80.71 2.19 50.84
C PHE A 829 -79.23 2.47 51.06
N ILE A 830 -78.71 3.44 50.31
CA ILE A 830 -77.33 3.92 50.42
C ILE A 830 -77.25 5.02 51.48
N TYR A 831 -76.18 5.04 52.27
CA TYR A 831 -76.00 6.06 53.33
C TYR A 831 -74.60 6.70 53.34
N ASN A 832 -74.48 7.81 54.05
CA ASN A 832 -73.24 8.59 54.21
C ASN A 832 -72.65 9.09 52.88
N LEU A 833 -73.51 9.67 52.04
CA LEU A 833 -73.16 10.33 50.78
C LEU A 833 -73.09 11.85 50.98
N SER A 834 -72.14 12.51 50.33
CA SER A 834 -72.13 13.96 50.14
C SER A 834 -73.22 14.39 49.15
N ASN A 835 -73.68 15.64 49.25
CA ASN A 835 -74.65 16.22 48.30
C ASN A 835 -74.19 16.07 46.83
N THR A 836 -72.87 16.16 46.61
CA THR A 836 -72.26 15.97 45.29
C THR A 836 -72.31 14.52 44.82
N GLU A 837 -72.00 13.54 45.68
CA GLU A 837 -72.11 12.12 45.34
C GLU A 837 -73.57 11.73 45.03
N GLU A 838 -74.53 12.26 45.79
CA GLU A 838 -75.95 12.00 45.57
C GLU A 838 -76.40 12.52 44.20
N GLU A 839 -76.01 13.75 43.83
CA GLU A 839 -76.34 14.31 42.53
C GLU A 839 -75.73 13.49 41.38
N LEU A 840 -74.49 13.02 41.54
CA LEU A 840 -73.81 12.18 40.54
C LEU A 840 -74.47 10.81 40.40
N LEU A 841 -74.82 10.15 41.50
CA LEU A 841 -75.53 8.87 41.50
C LEU A 841 -76.90 8.98 40.83
N ARG A 842 -77.63 10.07 41.08
CA ARG A 842 -78.93 10.32 40.44
C ARG A 842 -78.79 10.62 38.95
N ARG A 843 -77.83 11.49 38.58
CA ARG A 843 -77.70 12.02 37.22
C ARG A 843 -77.03 11.06 36.25
N PHE A 844 -76.00 10.33 36.69
CA PHE A 844 -75.18 9.47 35.81
C PHE A 844 -75.39 7.98 36.07
N TYR A 845 -75.62 7.56 37.32
CA TYR A 845 -75.79 6.15 37.66
C TYR A 845 -77.25 5.69 37.61
N GLY A 846 -78.22 6.62 37.53
CA GLY A 846 -79.65 6.29 37.50
C GLY A 846 -80.17 5.72 38.82
N VAL A 847 -79.49 6.02 39.93
CA VAL A 847 -79.97 5.69 41.28
C VAL A 847 -81.06 6.68 41.64
N GLU A 848 -82.30 6.20 41.66
CA GLU A 848 -83.45 7.03 41.98
C GLU A 848 -83.62 7.16 43.50
N ARG A 849 -84.13 8.31 43.92
CA ARG A 849 -84.59 8.49 45.29
C ARG A 849 -85.96 7.85 45.42
N MET A 850 -86.09 6.91 46.36
CA MET A 850 -87.37 6.22 46.56
C MET A 850 -88.44 7.22 47.00
N ARG A 851 -89.62 7.13 46.39
CA ARG A 851 -90.76 7.99 46.76
C ARG A 851 -91.30 7.58 48.12
N LYS A 852 -91.79 8.53 48.91
CA LYS A 852 -92.36 8.25 50.25
C LYS A 852 -93.50 7.24 50.19
N THR A 853 -94.38 7.35 49.18
CA THR A 853 -95.47 6.41 48.93
C THR A 853 -95.01 4.97 48.71
N GLU A 854 -94.03 4.76 47.83
CA GLU A 854 -93.44 3.44 47.55
C GLU A 854 -92.69 2.90 48.77
N PHE A 855 -91.94 3.76 49.45
CA PHE A 855 -91.21 3.41 50.67
C PHE A 855 -92.13 2.88 51.76
N TYR A 856 -93.19 3.64 52.08
CA TYR A 856 -94.14 3.23 53.11
C TYR A 856 -94.85 1.93 52.72
N LYS A 857 -95.27 1.77 51.45
CA LYS A 857 -95.90 0.54 50.97
C LYS A 857 -95.01 -0.69 51.10
N LEU A 858 -93.76 -0.60 50.63
CA LEU A 858 -92.88 -1.75 50.48
C LEU A 858 -92.14 -2.10 51.77
N HIS A 859 -91.69 -1.10 52.53
CA HIS A 859 -90.75 -1.28 53.64
C HIS A 859 -91.35 -1.06 55.03
N VAL A 860 -92.49 -0.37 55.14
CA VAL A 860 -93.08 0.00 56.45
C VAL A 860 -94.41 -0.73 56.70
N LEU A 861 -95.40 -0.58 55.82
CA LEU A 861 -96.75 -1.12 55.99
C LEU A 861 -96.78 -2.66 56.00
N ASN A 862 -95.89 -3.32 55.25
CA ASN A 862 -95.76 -4.78 55.22
C ASN A 862 -95.12 -5.37 56.49
N ARG A 863 -94.48 -4.54 57.32
CA ARG A 863 -93.69 -4.97 58.49
C ARG A 863 -94.19 -4.33 59.78
N ILE A 864 -95.42 -3.82 59.79
CA ILE A 864 -95.91 -2.98 60.88
C ILE A 864 -95.98 -3.72 62.23
N GLU A 865 -96.14 -5.04 62.20
CA GLU A 865 -96.13 -5.91 63.39
C GLU A 865 -94.72 -6.16 63.94
N GLU A 866 -93.70 -6.01 63.11
CA GLU A 866 -92.29 -6.25 63.46
C GLU A 866 -91.59 -4.99 64.02
N LEU A 867 -92.21 -3.81 63.87
CA LEU A 867 -91.66 -2.54 64.32
C LEU A 867 -91.87 -2.33 65.82
N GLU A 868 -90.87 -1.74 66.50
CA GLU A 868 -91.02 -1.30 67.89
C GLU A 868 -92.21 -0.35 68.04
N THR A 869 -92.94 -0.47 69.15
CA THR A 869 -94.21 0.25 69.36
C THR A 869 -94.08 1.76 69.21
N ASP A 870 -93.00 2.35 69.72
CA ASP A 870 -92.78 3.80 69.70
C ASP A 870 -92.47 4.31 68.29
N VAL A 871 -91.67 3.54 67.54
CA VAL A 871 -91.30 3.84 66.15
C VAL A 871 -92.51 3.69 65.24
N ARG A 872 -93.25 2.58 65.39
CA ARG A 872 -94.48 2.30 64.64
C ARG A 872 -95.52 3.40 64.80
N ASP A 873 -95.79 3.81 66.04
CA ASP A 873 -96.84 4.79 66.32
C ASP A 873 -96.44 6.19 65.81
N SER A 874 -95.16 6.58 65.95
CA SER A 874 -94.62 7.83 65.39
C SER A 874 -94.69 7.88 63.87
N ILE A 875 -94.39 6.76 63.19
CA ILE A 875 -94.42 6.69 61.73
C ILE A 875 -95.86 6.72 61.22
N MET A 876 -96.76 5.97 61.86
CA MET A 876 -98.17 5.97 61.45
C MET A 876 -98.81 7.35 61.64
N LEU A 877 -98.42 8.09 62.68
CA LEU A 877 -98.79 9.51 62.83
C LEU A 877 -98.27 10.35 61.66
N SER A 878 -97.00 10.21 61.27
CA SER A 878 -96.42 10.92 60.12
C SER A 878 -97.12 10.57 58.80
N VAL A 879 -97.44 9.28 58.58
CA VAL A 879 -98.16 8.79 57.39
C VAL A 879 -99.59 9.35 57.33
N LEU A 880 -100.26 9.47 58.48
CA LEU A 880 -101.60 10.06 58.57
C LEU A 880 -101.59 11.58 58.36
N GLN A 881 -100.58 12.29 58.87
CA GLN A 881 -100.40 13.73 58.66
C GLN A 881 -100.09 14.06 57.19
N GLU A 882 -99.25 13.24 56.54
CA GLU A 882 -98.89 13.40 55.13
C GLU A 882 -99.88 12.74 54.16
N LEU A 883 -100.97 12.13 54.68
CA LEU A 883 -101.91 11.33 53.88
C LEU A 883 -102.46 12.06 52.64
N PRO A 884 -102.82 13.36 52.67
CA PRO A 884 -103.28 14.07 51.47
C PRO A 884 -102.21 14.12 50.38
N GLN A 885 -100.94 14.28 50.75
CA GLN A 885 -99.82 14.36 49.81
C GLN A 885 -99.48 12.97 49.26
N LEU A 886 -99.48 11.95 50.12
CA LEU A 886 -99.26 10.55 49.72
C LEU A 886 -100.38 10.03 48.79
N CYS A 887 -101.63 10.45 48.99
CA CYS A 887 -102.74 10.09 48.09
C CYS A 887 -102.69 10.81 46.73
N VAL A 888 -102.05 11.98 46.65
CA VAL A 888 -101.80 12.67 45.37
C VAL A 888 -100.73 11.95 44.57
N GLU A 889 -99.70 11.43 45.25
CA GLU A 889 -98.66 10.61 44.62
C GLU A 889 -99.18 9.23 44.17
N ASP A 890 -100.03 8.59 44.97
CA ASP A 890 -100.65 7.31 44.63
C ASP A 890 -102.04 7.15 45.26
N ALA A 891 -103.09 7.19 44.42
CA ALA A 891 -104.48 7.09 44.85
C ALA A 891 -104.82 5.76 45.55
N SER A 892 -104.08 4.67 45.28
CA SER A 892 -104.27 3.37 45.91
C SER A 892 -103.74 3.29 47.34
N PHE A 893 -102.92 4.27 47.76
CA PHE A 893 -102.35 4.33 49.10
C PHE A 893 -103.43 4.40 50.20
N ARG A 894 -104.53 5.10 49.91
CA ARG A 894 -105.70 5.18 50.80
C ARG A 894 -106.37 3.82 51.03
N GLU A 895 -106.45 2.98 49.99
CA GLU A 895 -107.07 1.65 50.10
C GLU A 895 -106.20 0.69 50.91
N ILE A 896 -104.88 0.78 50.75
CA ILE A 896 -103.92 -0.04 51.51
C ILE A 896 -103.96 0.32 53.00
N LEU A 897 -103.96 1.62 53.34
CA LEU A 897 -104.14 2.06 54.73
C LEU A 897 -105.49 1.66 55.32
N ARG A 898 -106.57 1.67 54.51
CA ARG A 898 -107.90 1.24 54.97
C ARG A 898 -107.96 -0.25 55.30
N ASN A 899 -107.18 -1.06 54.61
CA ASN A 899 -107.13 -2.51 54.78
C ASN A 899 -106.04 -2.93 55.79
N LEU A 900 -105.30 -1.99 56.37
CA LEU A 900 -104.26 -2.28 57.33
C LEU A 900 -104.87 -2.60 58.70
N GLU A 901 -104.49 -3.73 59.30
CA GLU A 901 -104.93 -4.12 60.64
C GLU A 901 -104.15 -3.34 61.72
N PHE A 902 -104.38 -2.03 61.81
CA PHE A 902 -103.74 -1.17 62.80
C PHE A 902 -104.71 -0.12 63.36
N LEU A 903 -104.75 0.02 64.68
CA LEU A 903 -105.49 1.08 65.38
C LEU A 903 -104.48 2.11 65.93
N PRO A 904 -104.42 3.33 65.39
CA PRO A 904 -103.54 4.36 65.93
C PRO A 904 -103.95 4.73 67.36
N PRO A 905 -103.02 4.98 68.29
CA PRO A 905 -103.34 5.45 69.63
C PRO A 905 -104.07 6.80 69.56
N LEU A 906 -105.22 6.90 70.25
CA LEU A 906 -106.18 8.01 70.24
C LEU A 906 -105.67 9.36 70.81
N VAL A 907 -104.34 9.55 70.91
CA VAL A 907 -103.71 10.73 71.47
C VAL A 907 -102.77 11.35 70.45
N ALA A 908 -103.34 11.93 69.38
CA ALA A 908 -102.83 13.01 68.53
C ALA A 908 -103.54 12.97 67.16
N LEU A 909 -104.82 13.34 67.16
CA LEU A 909 -105.53 13.80 65.96
C LEU A 909 -105.89 15.27 66.15
#